data_AF-A0A924JWV6-F1
#
_entry.id   AF-A0A924JWV6-F1
#
_cell.length_a   1.000
_cell.length_b   1.000
_cell.length_c   1.000
_cell.angle_alpha   90.00
_cell.angle_beta   90.00
_cell.angle_gamma   90.00
#
_symmetry.space_group_name_H-M   'P 1'
#
loop_
_entity.id
_entity.type
_entity.pdbx_description
1 polymer ?
#
loop_
_entity_poly.entity_id
_entity_poly.type
_entity_poly.pdbx_seq_one_letter_code
_entity_poly.pdbx_strand_id
1 'polypeptide(L)'
;MKRGFWPLRDLPVVFWFVAVLVSTLTHPWLPAPRWLMIHLLLLGAVSHSILVWSRYFADALLKTAPRPADRRDQSIRLALLNLGVVVVVAGVLSDAWPVTLAGASAVSLAVLWHGLSLVVQIRRSLPGRFNATVRYYVAAAVLLPVGAGLGTILARGLTDPLHDQLVLAHAAINLLGWIGLTIVGTLVTLWPTMLRTRIADGAERATRRALPVLLVSLLLITGGALTGLRWVAVLGVVGYLLGVVLVARPFLATARNKPPASFATWSVFSGLIWFVGCLIALAIGLATASTWIEAGQRFHWLTPLLAAGAAAQVLLGAMTYLVPMALGGGPSAVRAAGTEMDRGGALRITLVNGGLLVVALPVPSVVRVLSSAMVLAGLASFLPLMIRALRASRRAKKVTQQMVADNVKQQRAAEVARPAGQRTGMVATGLALILLAVAGGVAVDAGALPGAKASVSAAGDVAPTGKTTEVAVTAKDMRFTPSRIEVPAGNRLVITLTNTDRSDVHDLVLESGEASGRLAPGASARIDVGVIGRSIGGWCAVVGHRQMGMVFDVAVTGSDPSKARSGNTASGTQSGPDAADGLDFLAKPADEFRPHNAVLPPLSDEKIHRRTFTVREVEREVAPGVTQKLWTYNGTAPGPTLHGRIGDVFEITLVNAASSGHSIDFHAGALAPDGPMRTIAPGESLVYRFTATKAGIWTYHCSTMPMSAHIANGMFGAIVIEPPNLPAVDRSYVLIQSELYLGAQGESVNVNKVKAEKPDAVVFNGYANQYDHRPLPGRVGERVRLWVLDAGPNRATSFHVIGGQFDTVYSEGAYLLRPGKGGSQSLALSAAQGGFVELSFPEAGHFPFVSHVMVDAERGAHGTFEVR
;
A
#
# COMPACT_ATOMS: atom_id res chain seq x y z
N MET A 1 15.32 39.46 12.45
CA MET A 1 14.39 39.37 11.30
C MET A 1 13.06 40.08 11.62
N LYS A 2 12.51 40.89 10.70
CA LYS A 2 11.14 41.42 10.84
C LYS A 2 10.18 40.22 10.94
N ARG A 3 9.35 40.18 11.98
CA ARG A 3 8.30 39.15 12.16
C ARG A 3 7.24 39.36 11.07
N GLY A 4 6.76 38.29 10.43
CA GLY A 4 5.82 38.38 9.30
C GLY A 4 6.07 37.35 8.21
N PHE A 5 5.17 37.31 7.22
CA PHE A 5 5.20 36.36 6.11
C PHE A 5 6.38 36.61 5.17
N TRP A 6 7.06 35.54 4.78
CA TRP A 6 8.16 35.56 3.82
C TRP A 6 8.03 34.35 2.90
N PRO A 7 7.64 34.53 1.61
CA PRO A 7 7.28 33.44 0.72
C PRO A 7 8.31 32.30 0.66
N LEU A 8 9.57 32.61 0.37
CA LEU A 8 10.64 31.61 0.26
C LEU A 8 11.03 30.95 1.59
N ARG A 9 10.63 31.51 2.73
CA ARG A 9 10.82 30.88 4.05
C ARG A 9 9.65 29.98 4.41
N ASP A 10 8.43 30.39 4.04
CA ASP A 10 7.20 29.82 4.60
C ASP A 10 6.51 28.82 3.66
N LEU A 11 6.55 29.04 2.33
CA LEU A 11 5.81 28.22 1.37
C LEU A 11 6.50 26.89 0.99
N PRO A 12 7.82 26.83 0.77
CA PRO A 12 8.44 25.59 0.27
C PRO A 12 8.29 24.41 1.23
N VAL A 13 8.35 24.63 2.54
CA VAL A 13 8.14 23.54 3.51
C VAL A 13 6.73 22.93 3.41
N VAL A 14 5.72 23.76 3.11
CA VAL A 14 4.34 23.29 2.90
C VAL A 14 4.25 22.48 1.61
N PHE A 15 4.88 22.97 0.53
CA PHE A 15 4.98 22.24 -0.72
C PHE A 15 5.60 20.86 -0.52
N TRP A 16 6.73 20.76 0.20
CA TRP A 16 7.37 19.47 0.46
C TRP A 16 6.51 18.54 1.31
N PHE A 17 5.79 19.03 2.32
CA PHE A 17 4.87 18.19 3.08
C PHE A 17 3.71 17.66 2.24
N VAL A 18 3.17 18.49 1.33
CA VAL A 18 2.13 18.05 0.39
C VAL A 18 2.72 17.02 -0.58
N ALA A 19 3.93 17.24 -1.11
CA ALA A 19 4.60 16.30 -2.00
C ALA A 19 4.86 14.95 -1.33
N VAL A 20 5.32 14.94 -0.06
CA VAL A 20 5.48 13.70 0.72
C VAL A 20 4.15 12.99 0.91
N LEU A 21 3.07 13.73 1.24
CA LEU A 21 1.74 13.15 1.43
C LEU A 21 1.21 12.53 0.13
N VAL A 22 1.24 13.28 -0.97
CA VAL A 22 0.82 12.78 -2.29
C VAL A 22 1.65 11.56 -2.67
N SER A 23 2.98 11.64 -2.54
CA SER A 23 3.88 10.52 -2.85
C SER A 23 3.61 9.28 -1.99
N THR A 24 3.17 9.45 -0.75
CA THR A 24 2.80 8.32 0.12
C THR A 24 1.48 7.68 -0.32
N LEU A 25 0.49 8.49 -0.71
CA LEU A 25 -0.83 8.01 -1.14
C LEU A 25 -0.79 7.38 -2.55
N THR A 26 0.09 7.87 -3.42
CA THR A 26 0.22 7.39 -4.80
C THR A 26 1.43 6.47 -5.01
N HIS A 27 2.09 6.04 -3.93
CA HIS A 27 3.32 5.26 -3.99
C HIS A 27 3.27 3.98 -4.86
N PRO A 28 2.14 3.27 -5.04
CA PRO A 28 2.10 2.09 -5.91
C PRO A 28 2.34 2.41 -7.39
N TRP A 29 2.10 3.66 -7.81
CA TRP A 29 2.24 4.11 -9.19
C TRP A 29 3.50 4.95 -9.42
N LEU A 30 4.34 5.13 -8.39
CA LEU A 30 5.52 5.98 -8.47
C LEU A 30 6.80 5.15 -8.63
N PRO A 31 7.74 5.60 -9.47
CA PRO A 31 9.07 4.98 -9.54
C PRO A 31 9.84 5.19 -8.23
N ALA A 32 10.53 4.14 -7.76
CA ALA A 32 11.35 4.15 -6.55
C ALA A 32 10.68 4.81 -5.33
N PRO A 33 9.47 4.37 -4.92
CA PRO A 33 8.61 5.12 -4.00
C PRO A 33 9.25 5.37 -2.62
N ARG A 34 9.98 4.38 -2.09
CA ARG A 34 10.69 4.51 -0.81
C ARG A 34 11.76 5.59 -0.86
N TRP A 35 12.58 5.57 -1.91
CA TRP A 35 13.62 6.57 -2.13
C TRP A 35 13.01 7.97 -2.22
N LEU A 36 11.95 8.12 -3.01
CA LEU A 36 11.28 9.38 -3.25
C LEU A 36 10.69 9.97 -1.95
N MET A 37 9.92 9.19 -1.20
CA MET A 37 9.33 9.65 0.08
C MET A 37 10.39 10.10 1.09
N ILE A 38 11.49 9.34 1.21
CA ILE A 38 12.61 9.67 2.11
C ILE A 38 13.27 10.98 1.69
N HIS A 39 13.57 11.17 0.40
CA HIS A 39 14.28 12.35 -0.06
C HIS A 39 13.38 13.60 -0.09
N LEU A 40 12.10 13.47 -0.45
CA LEU A 40 11.15 14.59 -0.33
C LEU A 40 11.03 15.09 1.11
N LEU A 41 11.03 14.16 2.09
CA LEU A 41 11.00 14.51 3.51
C LEU A 41 12.35 15.11 3.98
N LEU A 42 13.45 14.38 3.80
CA LEU A 42 14.73 14.71 4.43
C LEU A 42 15.51 15.77 3.63
N LEU A 43 15.63 15.58 2.32
CA LEU A 43 16.34 16.52 1.44
C LEU A 43 15.47 17.73 1.10
N GLY A 44 14.15 17.55 0.94
CA GLY A 44 13.19 18.65 0.75
C GLY A 44 12.81 19.36 2.05
N ALA A 45 11.86 18.81 2.80
CA ALA A 45 11.22 19.49 3.93
C ALA A 45 12.19 19.79 5.10
N VAL A 46 12.97 18.79 5.54
CA VAL A 46 13.89 18.93 6.68
C VAL A 46 15.04 19.87 6.33
N SER A 47 15.71 19.69 5.19
CA SER A 47 16.86 20.54 4.83
C SER A 47 16.46 22.00 4.59
N HIS A 48 15.30 22.24 3.96
CA HIS A 48 14.74 23.59 3.86
C HIS A 48 14.54 24.21 5.25
N SER A 49 13.94 23.44 6.17
CA SER A 49 13.70 23.89 7.54
C SER A 49 15.01 24.15 8.30
N ILE A 50 16.04 23.31 8.12
CA ILE A 50 17.35 23.51 8.73
C ILE A 50 17.93 24.86 8.30
N LEU A 51 17.94 25.21 7.00
CA LEU A 51 18.49 26.49 6.53
C LEU A 51 17.71 27.69 7.09
N VAL A 52 16.38 27.61 7.12
CA VAL A 52 15.52 28.66 7.68
C VAL A 52 15.79 28.87 9.17
N TRP A 53 15.70 27.80 9.96
CA TRP A 53 15.67 27.91 11.41
C TRP A 53 17.05 28.01 12.02
N SER A 54 18.07 27.38 11.45
CA SER A 54 19.45 27.57 11.92
C SER A 54 19.91 29.02 11.77
N ARG A 55 19.50 29.72 10.70
CA ARG A 55 19.74 31.17 10.58
C ARG A 55 18.99 31.95 11.66
N TYR A 56 17.71 31.65 11.87
CA TYR A 56 16.91 32.31 12.89
C TYR A 56 17.51 32.13 14.30
N PHE A 57 17.93 30.91 14.64
CA PHE A 57 18.58 30.63 15.92
C PHE A 57 19.97 31.27 16.04
N ALA A 58 20.76 31.28 14.96
CA ALA A 58 22.05 31.96 14.96
C ALA A 58 21.89 33.46 15.24
N ASP A 59 20.93 34.13 14.59
CA ASP A 59 20.62 35.54 14.86
C ASP A 59 20.24 35.76 16.33
N ALA A 60 19.43 34.87 16.91
CA ALA A 60 18.98 34.96 18.31
C ALA A 60 20.11 34.70 19.32
N LEU A 61 20.94 33.68 19.09
CA LEU A 61 21.98 33.25 20.02
C LEU A 61 23.23 34.13 19.96
N LEU A 62 23.61 34.59 18.76
CA LEU A 62 24.78 35.45 18.55
C LEU A 62 24.48 36.94 18.73
N LYS A 63 23.19 37.30 18.91
CA LYS A 63 22.71 38.68 19.11
C LYS A 63 23.19 39.66 18.02
N THR A 64 23.39 39.19 16.80
CA THR A 64 23.86 40.02 15.68
C THR A 64 22.71 40.76 15.01
N ALA A 65 22.90 42.03 14.69
CA ALA A 65 21.93 42.81 13.95
C ALA A 65 21.79 42.29 12.49
N PRO A 66 20.57 42.18 11.93
CA PRO A 66 20.39 41.80 10.53
C PRO A 66 20.90 42.90 9.59
N ARG A 67 21.68 42.53 8.56
CA ARG A 67 22.07 43.47 7.50
C ARG A 67 20.97 43.57 6.44
N PRO A 68 20.88 44.68 5.69
CA PRO A 68 19.90 44.86 4.62
C PRO A 68 19.93 43.73 3.57
N ALA A 69 21.12 43.27 3.18
CA ALA A 69 21.30 42.22 2.18
C ALA A 69 20.95 40.80 2.68
N ASP A 70 20.93 40.56 4.00
CA ASP A 70 20.83 39.19 4.55
C ASP A 70 19.53 38.48 4.12
N ARG A 71 18.44 39.22 3.93
CA ARG A 71 17.16 38.65 3.46
C ARG A 71 17.23 38.20 2.00
N ARG A 72 17.88 38.99 1.14
CA ARG A 72 18.06 38.67 -0.29
C ARG A 72 18.96 37.43 -0.40
N ASP A 73 20.10 37.43 0.28
CA ASP A 73 21.06 36.34 0.24
C ASP A 73 20.46 35.03 0.77
N GLN A 74 19.66 35.10 1.84
CA GLN A 74 18.94 33.93 2.34
C GLN A 74 17.86 33.46 1.36
N SER A 75 17.15 34.37 0.68
CA SER A 75 16.16 33.99 -0.33
C SER A 75 16.81 33.26 -1.51
N ILE A 76 17.93 33.77 -2.02
CA ILE A 76 18.68 33.15 -3.13
C ILE A 76 19.17 31.76 -2.73
N ARG A 77 19.73 31.61 -1.52
CA ARG A 77 20.16 30.29 -1.01
C ARG A 77 19.02 29.29 -0.88
N LEU A 78 17.86 29.72 -0.37
CA LEU A 78 16.68 28.86 -0.27
C LEU A 78 16.13 28.48 -1.65
N ALA A 79 16.14 29.40 -2.62
CA ALA A 79 15.75 29.10 -3.99
C ALA A 79 16.72 28.09 -4.64
N LEU A 80 18.03 28.31 -4.49
CA LEU A 80 19.06 27.41 -5.00
C LEU A 80 18.95 26.01 -4.37
N LEU A 81 18.72 25.92 -3.06
CA LEU A 81 18.48 24.63 -2.40
C LEU A 81 17.27 23.92 -3.02
N ASN A 82 16.09 24.57 -3.04
CA ASN A 82 14.87 23.93 -3.50
C ASN A 82 14.94 23.52 -4.97
N LEU A 83 15.49 24.37 -5.84
CA LEU A 83 15.72 24.04 -7.24
C LEU A 83 16.69 22.86 -7.38
N GLY A 84 17.79 22.85 -6.62
CA GLY A 84 18.72 21.74 -6.58
C GLY A 84 18.05 20.43 -6.17
N VAL A 85 17.18 20.44 -5.15
CA VAL A 85 16.41 19.25 -4.73
C VAL A 85 15.48 18.75 -5.85
N VAL A 86 14.75 19.65 -6.51
CA VAL A 86 13.88 19.27 -7.65
C VAL A 86 14.71 18.64 -8.77
N VAL A 87 15.87 19.20 -9.08
CA VAL A 87 16.78 18.68 -10.11
C VAL A 87 17.36 17.32 -9.71
N VAL A 88 17.71 17.10 -8.44
CA VAL A 88 18.13 15.76 -7.94
C VAL A 88 17.00 14.76 -8.12
N VAL A 89 15.77 15.10 -7.71
CA VAL A 89 14.61 14.21 -7.85
C VAL A 89 14.35 13.88 -9.32
N ALA A 90 14.33 14.90 -10.19
CA ALA A 90 14.15 14.68 -11.62
C ALA A 90 15.25 13.79 -12.21
N GLY A 91 16.52 14.07 -11.89
CA GLY A 91 17.65 13.30 -12.39
C GLY A 91 17.66 11.84 -11.96
N VAL A 92 17.28 11.54 -10.71
CA VAL A 92 17.20 10.15 -10.23
C VAL A 92 16.00 9.43 -10.83
N LEU A 93 14.83 10.07 -10.89
CA LEU A 93 13.63 9.43 -11.44
C LEU A 93 13.70 9.20 -12.96
N SER A 94 14.52 9.98 -13.67
CA SER A 94 14.75 9.82 -15.11
C SER A 94 16.03 9.05 -15.45
N ASP A 95 16.71 8.47 -14.45
CA ASP A 95 18.02 7.80 -14.60
C ASP A 95 19.10 8.65 -15.33
N ALA A 96 19.01 9.98 -15.18
CA ALA A 96 19.91 10.93 -15.81
C ALA A 96 21.00 11.37 -14.82
N TRP A 97 22.05 10.56 -14.69
CA TRP A 97 23.13 10.81 -13.73
C TRP A 97 23.74 12.23 -13.79
N PRO A 98 24.01 12.85 -14.97
CA PRO A 98 24.50 14.23 -15.03
C PRO A 98 23.55 15.26 -14.42
N VAL A 99 22.23 15.03 -14.55
CA VAL A 99 21.20 15.88 -13.95
C VAL A 99 21.21 15.74 -12.43
N THR A 100 21.35 14.51 -11.92
CA THR A 100 21.51 14.25 -10.48
C THR A 100 22.75 14.96 -9.91
N LEU A 101 23.89 14.88 -10.60
CA LEU A 101 25.11 15.58 -10.21
C LEU A 101 24.94 17.09 -10.18
N ALA A 102 24.29 17.67 -11.20
CA ALA A 102 24.02 19.11 -11.25
C ALA A 102 23.13 19.57 -10.08
N GLY A 103 22.06 18.83 -9.80
CA GLY A 103 21.18 19.09 -8.66
C GLY A 103 21.91 18.98 -7.32
N ALA A 104 22.70 17.91 -7.12
CA ALA A 104 23.45 17.67 -5.90
C ALA A 104 24.54 18.75 -5.67
N SER A 105 25.15 19.23 -6.76
CA SER A 105 26.11 20.35 -6.72
C SER A 105 25.44 21.66 -6.30
N ALA A 106 24.24 21.95 -6.83
CA ALA A 106 23.46 23.12 -6.45
C ALA A 106 23.04 23.08 -4.96
N VAL A 107 22.58 21.92 -4.48
CA VAL A 107 22.28 21.71 -3.04
C VAL A 107 23.54 21.94 -2.19
N SER A 108 24.66 21.32 -2.57
CA SER A 108 25.93 21.42 -1.85
C SER A 108 26.41 22.87 -1.78
N LEU A 109 26.32 23.61 -2.89
CA LEU A 109 26.67 25.03 -2.96
C LEU A 109 25.79 25.88 -2.03
N ALA A 110 24.47 25.67 -2.04
CA ALA A 110 23.54 26.40 -1.18
C ALA A 110 23.86 26.18 0.31
N VAL A 111 24.18 24.94 0.70
CA VAL A 111 24.47 24.59 2.09
C VAL A 111 25.86 25.03 2.53
N LEU A 112 26.88 24.93 1.68
CA LEU A 112 28.22 25.47 1.98
C LEU A 112 28.18 26.99 2.11
N TRP A 113 27.46 27.69 1.23
CA TRP A 113 27.25 29.14 1.36
C TRP A 113 26.50 29.48 2.66
N HIS A 114 25.53 28.66 3.08
CA HIS A 114 24.88 28.80 4.38
C HIS A 114 25.87 28.64 5.54
N GLY A 115 26.64 27.56 5.57
CA GLY A 115 27.67 27.29 6.58
C GLY A 115 28.70 28.42 6.68
N LEU A 116 29.22 28.89 5.55
CA LEU A 116 30.18 30.01 5.49
C LEU A 116 29.58 31.29 6.10
N SER A 117 28.30 31.57 5.82
CA SER A 117 27.63 32.75 6.40
C SER A 117 27.51 32.66 7.92
N LEU A 118 27.32 31.46 8.48
CA LEU A 118 27.28 31.24 9.92
C LEU A 118 28.68 31.39 10.54
N VAL A 119 29.73 30.93 9.86
CA VAL A 119 31.12 31.15 10.29
C VAL A 119 31.45 32.64 10.35
N VAL A 120 31.10 33.39 9.30
CA VAL A 120 31.27 34.85 9.27
C VAL A 120 30.49 35.52 10.41
N GLN A 121 29.27 35.05 10.68
CA GLN A 121 28.44 35.57 11.77
C GLN A 121 29.06 35.30 13.15
N ILE A 122 29.58 34.08 13.39
CA ILE A 122 30.30 33.74 14.63
C ILE A 122 31.52 34.65 14.80
N ARG A 123 32.32 34.84 13.75
CA ARG A 123 33.54 35.68 13.79
C ARG A 123 33.25 37.15 14.08
N ARG A 124 32.07 37.65 13.71
CA ARG A 124 31.63 39.04 13.97
C ARG A 124 30.91 39.22 15.31
N SER A 125 30.45 38.13 15.92
CA SER A 125 29.71 38.17 17.18
C SER A 125 30.64 38.21 18.39
N LEU A 126 30.20 38.87 19.47
CA LEU A 126 30.89 38.77 20.75
C LEU A 126 30.80 37.33 21.32
N PRO A 127 31.79 36.87 22.11
CA PRO A 127 31.73 35.55 22.73
C PRO A 127 30.47 35.39 23.58
N GLY A 128 29.61 34.47 23.16
CA GLY A 128 28.34 34.17 23.81
C GLY A 128 28.32 32.74 24.37
N ARG A 129 27.62 32.58 25.50
CA ARG A 129 27.43 31.30 26.21
C ARG A 129 26.96 30.15 25.30
N PHE A 130 26.19 30.45 24.26
CA PHE A 130 25.61 29.45 23.36
C PHE A 130 26.16 29.48 21.93
N ASN A 131 27.33 30.10 21.71
CA ASN A 131 28.00 30.07 20.41
C ASN A 131 28.35 28.64 19.97
N ALA A 132 28.50 27.72 20.93
CA ALA A 132 28.72 26.30 20.68
C ALA A 132 27.59 25.66 19.84
N THR A 133 26.33 26.09 20.03
CA THR A 133 25.19 25.57 19.26
C THR A 133 25.31 25.88 17.76
N VAL A 134 25.80 27.08 17.40
CA VAL A 134 25.96 27.46 15.99
C VAL A 134 27.06 26.64 15.32
N ARG A 135 28.07 26.16 16.08
CA ARG A 135 29.11 25.27 15.54
C ARG A 135 28.57 23.91 15.08
N TYR A 136 27.48 23.42 15.67
CA TYR A 136 26.80 22.21 15.17
C TYR A 136 26.23 22.44 13.77
N TYR A 137 25.63 23.60 13.50
CA TYR A 137 25.10 23.94 12.18
C TYR A 137 26.22 24.06 11.14
N VAL A 138 27.35 24.65 11.52
CA VAL A 138 28.53 24.75 10.63
C VAL A 138 29.09 23.37 10.32
N ALA A 139 29.27 22.52 11.34
CA ALA A 139 29.76 21.16 11.15
C ALA A 139 28.81 20.33 10.26
N ALA A 140 27.51 20.41 10.52
CA ALA A 140 26.48 19.79 9.69
C ALA A 140 26.56 20.25 8.22
N ALA A 141 26.73 21.56 7.98
CA ALA A 141 26.80 22.12 6.64
C ALA A 141 28.02 21.64 5.83
N VAL A 142 29.13 21.28 6.50
CA VAL A 142 30.31 20.69 5.85
C VAL A 142 30.06 19.22 5.49
N LEU A 143 29.24 18.51 6.25
CA LEU A 143 28.96 17.08 6.06
C LEU A 143 27.97 16.82 4.92
N LEU A 144 26.95 17.67 4.72
CA LEU A 144 25.95 17.46 3.67
C LEU A 144 26.55 17.30 2.26
N PRO A 145 27.52 18.11 1.79
CA PRO A 145 28.16 17.90 0.49
C PRO A 145 28.82 16.53 0.32
N VAL A 146 29.42 15.99 1.38
CA VAL A 146 29.98 14.63 1.38
C VAL A 146 28.86 13.60 1.18
N GLY A 147 27.77 13.74 1.93
CA GLY A 147 26.59 12.89 1.79
C GLY A 147 25.94 13.00 0.41
N ALA A 148 25.83 14.20 -0.15
CA ALA A 148 25.30 14.45 -1.49
C ALA A 148 26.19 13.83 -2.58
N GLY A 149 27.52 13.90 -2.42
CA GLY A 149 28.47 13.22 -3.29
C GLY A 149 28.29 11.70 -3.27
N LEU A 150 28.21 11.09 -2.08
CA LEU A 150 27.92 9.66 -1.93
C LEU A 150 26.57 9.28 -2.56
N GLY A 151 25.54 10.09 -2.39
CA GLY A 151 24.22 9.88 -3.02
C GLY A 151 24.26 9.97 -4.55
N THR A 152 25.07 10.88 -5.08
CA THR A 152 25.29 11.02 -6.54
C THR A 152 26.04 9.81 -7.11
N ILE A 153 26.98 9.24 -6.36
CA ILE A 153 27.67 8.01 -6.75
C ILE A 153 26.69 6.82 -6.75
N LEU A 154 25.84 6.71 -5.72
CA LEU A 154 24.82 5.67 -5.64
C LEU A 154 23.85 5.70 -6.83
N ALA A 155 23.55 6.89 -7.37
CA ALA A 155 22.71 7.05 -8.55
C ALA A 155 23.32 6.50 -9.86
N ARG A 156 24.56 5.97 -9.87
CA ARG A 156 25.16 5.29 -11.04
C ARG A 156 24.80 3.81 -11.16
N GLY A 157 24.14 3.23 -10.16
CA GLY A 157 23.84 1.79 -10.15
C GLY A 157 25.07 0.93 -9.82
N LEU A 158 25.47 0.92 -8.55
CA LEU A 158 26.56 0.07 -8.05
C LEU A 158 26.07 -1.35 -7.71
N THR A 159 26.97 -2.33 -7.80
CA THR A 159 26.73 -3.72 -7.36
C THR A 159 27.01 -3.92 -5.86
N ASP A 160 26.39 -4.94 -5.28
CA ASP A 160 26.67 -5.36 -3.90
C ASP A 160 28.08 -5.97 -3.77
N PRO A 161 28.75 -5.83 -2.61
CA PRO A 161 28.31 -5.21 -1.35
C PRO A 161 28.59 -3.69 -1.27
N LEU A 162 29.19 -3.10 -2.32
CA LEU A 162 29.58 -1.69 -2.33
C LEU A 162 28.34 -0.78 -2.25
N HIS A 163 27.22 -1.18 -2.86
CA HIS A 163 25.97 -0.45 -2.75
C HIS A 163 25.54 -0.26 -1.28
N ASP A 164 25.35 -1.34 -0.53
CA ASP A 164 24.92 -1.30 0.88
C ASP A 164 25.89 -0.53 1.79
N GLN A 165 27.20 -0.69 1.58
CA GLN A 165 28.23 0.07 2.29
C GLN A 165 28.08 1.58 2.04
N LEU A 166 27.90 1.99 0.78
CA LEU A 166 27.71 3.39 0.42
C LEU A 166 26.36 3.93 0.90
N VAL A 167 25.29 3.11 0.90
CA VAL A 167 23.99 3.51 1.45
C VAL A 167 24.11 3.82 2.93
N LEU A 168 24.77 2.96 3.72
CA LEU A 168 24.99 3.24 5.14
C LEU A 168 25.86 4.49 5.36
N ALA A 169 26.94 4.65 4.59
CA ALA A 169 27.81 5.83 4.66
C ALA A 169 27.04 7.13 4.31
N HIS A 170 26.30 7.12 3.22
CA HIS A 170 25.43 8.21 2.77
C HIS A 170 24.39 8.56 3.85
N ALA A 171 23.71 7.54 4.37
CA ALA A 171 22.70 7.73 5.40
C ALA A 171 23.30 8.23 6.72
N ALA A 172 24.44 7.72 7.16
CA ALA A 172 25.10 8.17 8.38
C ALA A 172 25.47 9.66 8.29
N ILE A 173 26.12 10.08 7.19
CA ILE A 173 26.51 11.48 6.99
C ILE A 173 25.28 12.40 6.94
N ASN A 174 24.19 11.99 6.27
CA ASN A 174 23.01 12.85 6.11
C ASN A 174 22.08 12.82 7.34
N LEU A 175 21.75 11.64 7.87
CA LEU A 175 20.84 11.50 9.02
C LEU A 175 21.51 11.88 10.33
N LEU A 176 22.75 11.44 10.58
CA LEU A 176 23.43 11.66 11.85
C LEU A 176 24.32 12.91 11.81
N GLY A 177 24.90 13.22 10.66
CA GLY A 177 25.69 14.43 10.43
C GLY A 177 24.81 15.66 10.18
N TRP A 178 24.16 15.73 9.03
CA TRP A 178 23.36 16.91 8.66
C TRP A 178 22.14 17.10 9.57
N ILE A 179 21.30 16.08 9.73
CA ILE A 179 20.05 16.18 10.51
C ILE A 179 20.31 15.99 12.01
N GLY A 180 21.09 14.97 12.40
CA GLY A 180 21.33 14.64 13.80
C GLY A 180 22.05 15.76 14.56
N LEU A 181 23.15 16.30 14.01
CA LEU A 181 23.86 17.42 14.66
C LEU A 181 22.99 18.67 14.74
N THR A 182 22.18 18.97 13.71
CA THR A 182 21.29 20.14 13.75
C THR A 182 20.21 19.96 14.81
N ILE A 183 19.61 18.78 14.95
CA ILE A 183 18.64 18.46 16.00
C ILE A 183 19.28 18.58 17.39
N VAL A 184 20.39 17.86 17.64
CA VAL A 184 21.07 17.85 18.94
C VAL A 184 21.50 19.25 19.35
N GLY A 185 22.13 20.01 18.43
CA GLY A 185 22.54 21.38 18.69
C GLY A 185 21.36 22.30 19.01
N THR A 186 20.30 22.27 18.20
CA THR A 186 19.13 23.13 18.36
C THR A 186 18.43 22.88 19.70
N LEU A 187 18.21 21.60 20.04
CA LEU A 187 17.40 21.20 21.18
C LEU A 187 17.96 21.66 22.52
N VAL A 188 19.27 21.84 22.64
CA VAL A 188 19.90 22.41 23.85
C VAL A 188 19.25 23.74 24.25
N THR A 189 18.83 24.53 23.27
CA THR A 189 18.23 25.86 23.49
C THR A 189 16.72 25.86 23.23
N LEU A 190 16.26 25.10 22.23
CA LEU A 190 14.85 25.05 21.86
C LEU A 190 14.02 24.26 22.87
N TRP A 191 14.53 23.17 23.45
CA TRP A 191 13.80 22.34 24.41
C TRP A 191 13.31 23.12 25.65
N PRO A 192 14.19 23.80 26.42
CA PRO A 192 13.76 24.61 27.55
C PRO A 192 12.82 25.76 27.13
N THR A 193 13.01 26.29 25.92
CA THR A 193 12.12 27.32 25.35
C THR A 193 10.72 26.78 25.11
N MET A 194 10.59 25.58 24.52
CA MET A 194 9.32 24.92 24.27
C MET A 194 8.58 24.55 25.56
N LEU A 195 9.32 24.04 26.56
CA LEU A 195 8.79 23.74 27.89
C LEU A 195 8.49 25.00 28.71
N ARG A 196 9.05 26.16 28.33
CA ARG A 196 9.00 27.41 29.08
C ARG A 196 9.56 27.21 30.50
N THR A 197 10.80 26.72 30.55
CA THR A 197 11.57 26.53 31.78
C THR A 197 13.02 26.97 31.55
N ARG A 198 13.80 27.10 32.62
CA ARG A 198 15.21 27.51 32.55
C ARG A 198 16.05 26.39 31.93
N ILE A 199 17.10 26.79 31.21
CA ILE A 199 18.11 25.86 30.68
C ILE A 199 18.83 25.22 31.87
N ALA A 200 18.97 23.89 31.87
CA ALA A 200 19.66 23.16 32.94
C ALA A 200 21.15 23.56 33.07
N ASP A 201 21.66 23.50 34.30
CA ASP A 201 23.06 23.76 34.58
C ASP A 201 23.97 22.74 33.89
N GLY A 202 25.12 23.21 33.41
CA GLY A 202 26.08 22.39 32.66
C GLY A 202 25.67 22.03 31.22
N ALA A 203 24.49 22.45 30.73
CA ALA A 203 24.05 22.16 29.36
C ALA A 203 25.05 22.62 28.29
N GLU A 204 25.61 23.82 28.44
CA GLU A 204 26.65 24.35 27.54
C GLU A 204 27.91 23.46 27.51
N ARG A 205 28.39 23.03 28.68
CA ARG A 205 29.59 22.19 28.80
C ARG A 205 29.36 20.82 28.15
N ALA A 206 28.18 20.25 28.36
CA ALA A 206 27.75 19.02 27.71
C ALA A 206 27.75 19.17 26.18
N THR A 207 27.15 20.23 25.65
CA THR A 207 27.11 20.52 24.20
C THR A 207 28.50 20.70 23.60
N ARG A 208 29.42 21.39 24.29
CA ARG A 208 30.81 21.56 23.81
C ARG A 208 31.58 20.25 23.79
N ARG A 209 31.38 19.36 24.77
CA ARG A 209 32.05 18.05 24.86
C ARG A 209 31.47 17.03 23.87
N ALA A 210 30.17 17.08 23.61
CA ALA A 210 29.52 16.13 22.73
C ALA A 210 29.89 16.30 21.25
N LEU A 211 30.13 17.54 20.77
CA LEU A 211 30.36 17.77 19.34
C LEU A 211 31.57 17.02 18.77
N PRO A 212 32.77 17.08 19.38
CA PRO A 212 33.91 16.30 18.89
C PRO A 212 33.65 14.78 18.92
N VAL A 213 32.99 14.28 19.97
CA VAL A 213 32.63 12.86 20.10
C VAL A 213 31.70 12.44 18.96
N LEU A 214 30.67 13.23 18.65
CA LEU A 214 29.73 12.95 17.57
C LEU A 214 30.42 12.99 16.20
N LEU A 215 31.35 13.93 15.97
CA LEU A 215 32.10 14.02 14.70
C LEU A 215 33.07 12.86 14.50
N VAL A 216 33.84 12.50 15.53
CA VAL A 216 34.73 11.32 15.48
C VAL A 216 33.90 10.05 15.25
N SER A 217 32.76 9.92 15.93
CA SER A 217 31.85 8.80 15.74
C SER A 217 31.32 8.72 14.32
N LEU A 218 30.92 9.84 13.72
CA LEU A 218 30.50 9.90 12.30
C LEU A 218 31.61 9.47 11.34
N LEU A 219 32.86 9.88 11.59
CA LEU A 219 34.00 9.44 10.80
C LEU A 219 34.22 7.93 10.92
N LEU A 220 34.07 7.36 12.11
CA LEU A 220 34.16 5.91 12.33
C LEU A 220 33.03 5.15 11.64
N ILE A 221 31.77 5.63 11.73
CA ILE A 221 30.63 5.00 11.05
C ILE A 221 30.86 5.01 9.53
N THR A 222 31.19 6.17 8.98
CA THR A 222 31.33 6.38 7.53
C THR A 222 32.57 5.66 7.00
N GLY A 223 33.71 5.80 7.67
CA GLY A 223 34.95 5.12 7.31
C GLY A 223 34.85 3.61 7.45
N GLY A 224 34.24 3.11 8.53
CA GLY A 224 33.96 1.69 8.72
C GLY A 224 33.05 1.12 7.64
N ALA A 225 32.02 1.86 7.23
CA ALA A 225 31.15 1.47 6.12
C ALA A 225 31.91 1.43 4.78
N LEU A 226 32.62 2.51 4.43
CA LEU A 226 33.34 2.64 3.15
C LEU A 226 34.53 1.67 3.01
N THR A 227 35.14 1.24 4.12
CA THR A 227 36.27 0.29 4.12
C THR A 227 35.81 -1.17 4.32
N GLY A 228 34.50 -1.40 4.50
CA GLY A 228 33.99 -2.72 4.83
C GLY A 228 34.34 -3.22 6.24
N LEU A 229 34.87 -2.37 7.12
CA LEU A 229 35.19 -2.71 8.50
C LEU A 229 33.97 -2.52 9.41
N ARG A 230 33.07 -3.53 9.42
CA ARG A 230 31.79 -3.50 10.13
C ARG A 230 31.93 -3.15 11.62
N TRP A 231 32.92 -3.70 12.32
CA TRP A 231 33.15 -3.41 13.74
C TRP A 231 33.58 -1.97 14.01
N VAL A 232 34.30 -1.34 13.08
CA VAL A 232 34.62 0.09 13.17
C VAL A 232 33.34 0.92 13.06
N ALA A 233 32.42 0.52 12.18
CA ALA A 233 31.10 1.15 12.09
C ALA A 233 30.28 0.97 13.38
N VAL A 234 30.27 -0.24 13.97
CA VAL A 234 29.62 -0.51 15.27
C VAL A 234 30.17 0.40 16.37
N LEU A 235 31.50 0.47 16.51
CA LEU A 235 32.16 1.37 17.48
C LEU A 235 31.78 2.83 17.24
N GLY A 236 31.67 3.24 15.98
CA GLY A 236 31.17 4.55 15.61
C GLY A 236 29.73 4.80 16.06
N VAL A 237 28.80 3.85 15.85
CA VAL A 237 27.40 4.02 16.29
C VAL A 237 27.30 4.08 17.82
N VAL A 238 28.04 3.22 18.53
CA VAL A 238 28.11 3.23 20.00
C VAL A 238 28.71 4.55 20.51
N GLY A 239 29.78 5.04 19.90
CA GLY A 239 30.36 6.35 20.19
C GLY A 239 29.37 7.49 19.97
N TYR A 240 28.56 7.42 18.91
CA TYR A 240 27.55 8.42 18.63
C TYR A 240 26.45 8.41 19.71
N LEU A 241 26.00 7.24 20.14
CA LEU A 241 25.06 7.08 21.27
C LEU A 241 25.62 7.70 22.57
N LEU A 242 26.90 7.46 22.87
CA LEU A 242 27.56 8.09 24.02
C LEU A 242 27.58 9.62 23.89
N GLY A 243 27.85 10.14 22.70
CA GLY A 243 27.76 11.58 22.38
C GLY A 243 26.36 12.15 22.64
N VAL A 244 25.31 11.42 22.27
CA VAL A 244 23.91 11.81 22.54
C VAL A 244 23.60 11.77 24.04
N VAL A 245 24.06 10.75 24.77
CA VAL A 245 23.86 10.62 26.23
C VAL A 245 24.44 11.81 27.00
N LEU A 246 25.59 12.34 26.56
CA LEU A 246 26.18 13.55 27.16
C LEU A 246 25.21 14.74 27.12
N VAL A 247 24.46 14.90 26.03
CA VAL A 247 23.46 15.98 25.87
C VAL A 247 22.09 15.61 26.46
N ALA A 248 21.79 14.31 26.60
CA ALA A 248 20.54 13.83 27.17
C ALA A 248 20.36 14.20 28.65
N ARG A 249 21.44 14.23 29.45
CA ARG A 249 21.36 14.56 30.89
C ARG A 249 20.73 15.94 31.16
N PRO A 250 21.24 17.07 30.61
CA PRO A 250 20.61 18.38 30.82
C PRO A 250 19.21 18.46 30.20
N PHE A 251 18.97 17.73 29.10
CA PHE A 251 17.67 17.65 28.45
C PHE A 251 16.61 17.00 29.38
N LEU A 252 16.94 15.85 29.98
CA LEU A 252 16.07 15.15 30.94
C LEU A 252 15.89 15.94 32.23
N ALA A 253 16.92 16.61 32.74
CA ALA A 253 16.80 17.49 33.90
C ALA A 253 15.77 18.62 33.65
N THR A 254 15.82 19.23 32.45
CA THR A 254 14.86 20.25 32.02
C THR A 254 13.43 19.70 31.96
N ALA A 255 13.26 18.47 31.44
CA ALA A 255 11.97 17.80 31.33
C ALA A 255 11.40 17.36 32.70
N ARG A 256 12.25 16.98 33.66
CA ARG A 256 11.82 16.68 35.04
C ARG A 256 11.30 17.91 35.75
N ASN A 257 11.94 19.06 35.55
CA ASN A 257 11.50 20.33 36.14
C ASN A 257 10.16 20.80 35.57
N LYS A 258 9.93 20.58 34.27
CA LYS A 258 8.66 20.90 33.62
C LYS A 258 8.35 19.86 32.55
N PRO A 259 7.44 18.90 32.82
CA PRO A 259 7.18 17.81 31.90
C PRO A 259 6.52 18.29 30.60
N PRO A 260 6.70 17.55 29.48
CA PRO A 260 6.01 17.81 28.23
C PRO A 260 4.50 17.89 28.42
N ALA A 261 3.88 18.93 27.86
CA ALA A 261 2.46 19.23 28.10
C ALA A 261 1.64 19.51 26.83
N SER A 262 2.29 19.68 25.69
CA SER A 262 1.66 19.93 24.38
C SER A 262 2.09 18.90 23.35
N PHE A 263 1.35 18.81 22.24
CA PHE A 263 1.70 18.01 21.07
C PHE A 263 3.15 18.29 20.64
N ALA A 264 3.55 19.57 20.54
CA ALA A 264 4.89 19.95 20.12
C ALA A 264 5.98 19.30 20.99
N THR A 265 5.83 19.40 22.32
CA THR A 265 6.82 18.86 23.27
C THR A 265 6.81 17.33 23.32
N TRP A 266 5.65 16.69 23.22
CA TRP A 266 5.54 15.23 23.18
C TRP A 266 6.04 14.63 21.86
N SER A 267 5.81 15.32 20.74
CA SER A 267 6.27 14.92 19.40
C SER A 267 7.80 14.95 19.34
N VAL A 268 8.42 16.06 19.77
CA VAL A 268 9.88 16.15 19.82
C VAL A 268 10.47 15.11 20.77
N PHE A 269 9.88 14.92 21.96
CA PHE A 269 10.35 13.93 22.93
C PHE A 269 10.29 12.50 22.37
N SER A 270 9.15 12.13 21.79
CA SER A 270 8.95 10.81 21.17
C SER A 270 9.93 10.59 20.02
N GLY A 271 10.16 11.61 19.18
CA GLY A 271 11.08 11.49 18.06
C GLY A 271 12.54 11.28 18.48
N LEU A 272 12.95 11.81 19.64
CA LEU A 272 14.27 11.52 20.20
C LEU A 272 14.36 10.09 20.76
N ILE A 273 13.27 9.57 21.34
CA ILE A 273 13.22 8.17 21.77
C ILE A 273 13.36 7.25 20.56
N TRP A 274 12.62 7.52 19.47
CA TRP A 274 12.76 6.78 18.22
C TRP A 274 14.17 6.89 17.63
N PHE A 275 14.76 8.09 17.64
CA PHE A 275 16.13 8.30 17.16
C PHE A 275 17.15 7.44 17.93
N VAL A 276 17.12 7.47 19.26
CA VAL A 276 18.02 6.67 20.11
C VAL A 276 17.74 5.17 19.96
N GLY A 277 16.47 4.76 19.95
CA GLY A 277 16.07 3.37 19.77
C GLY A 277 16.53 2.79 18.44
N CYS A 278 16.37 3.54 17.34
CA CYS A 278 16.85 3.12 16.02
C CYS A 278 18.39 3.05 15.96
N LEU A 279 19.11 3.93 16.66
CA LEU A 279 20.56 3.85 16.75
C LEU A 279 21.05 2.63 17.54
N ILE A 280 20.37 2.28 18.63
CA ILE A 280 20.64 1.05 19.39
C ILE A 280 20.36 -0.17 18.51
N ALA A 281 19.22 -0.20 17.83
CA ALA A 281 18.87 -1.27 16.91
C ALA A 281 19.86 -1.37 15.73
N LEU A 282 20.37 -0.24 15.23
CA LEU A 282 21.43 -0.22 14.22
C LEU A 282 22.75 -0.77 14.77
N ALA A 283 23.16 -0.38 15.98
CA ALA A 283 24.38 -0.91 16.59
C ALA A 283 24.30 -2.44 16.76
N ILE A 284 23.18 -2.95 17.27
CA ILE A 284 22.92 -4.38 17.41
C ILE A 284 22.88 -5.04 16.03
N GLY A 285 22.13 -4.45 15.09
CA GLY A 285 21.98 -4.96 13.74
C GLY A 285 23.30 -5.02 12.97
N LEU A 286 24.20 -4.06 13.16
CA LEU A 286 25.55 -4.12 12.62
C LEU A 286 26.41 -5.13 13.37
N ALA A 287 26.32 -5.23 14.70
CA ALA A 287 27.16 -6.14 15.49
C ALA A 287 26.84 -7.62 15.24
N THR A 288 25.56 -7.97 15.12
CA THR A 288 25.11 -9.35 14.95
C THR A 288 24.95 -9.78 13.49
N ALA A 289 25.25 -8.92 12.52
CA ALA A 289 25.24 -9.29 11.11
C ALA A 289 26.51 -10.06 10.77
N SER A 290 26.42 -11.11 9.98
CA SER A 290 27.57 -11.89 9.52
C SER A 290 28.25 -11.22 8.31
N THR A 291 27.45 -10.58 7.44
CA THR A 291 27.88 -9.96 6.18
C THR A 291 27.40 -8.51 6.06
N TRP A 292 27.94 -7.75 5.10
CA TRP A 292 27.48 -6.40 4.80
C TRP A 292 26.10 -6.33 4.18
N ILE A 293 25.71 -7.37 3.43
CA ILE A 293 24.37 -7.49 2.85
C ILE A 293 23.33 -7.63 3.98
N GLU A 294 23.60 -8.49 4.96
CA GLU A 294 22.72 -8.66 6.12
C GLU A 294 22.65 -7.36 6.96
N ALA A 295 23.77 -6.67 7.12
CA ALA A 295 23.81 -5.35 7.76
C ALA A 295 22.97 -4.30 7.00
N GLY A 296 23.05 -4.27 5.66
CA GLY A 296 22.26 -3.42 4.79
C GLY A 296 20.76 -3.67 4.92
N GLN A 297 20.34 -4.93 4.89
CA GLN A 297 18.94 -5.33 5.09
C GLN A 297 18.37 -4.85 6.42
N ARG A 298 19.11 -5.03 7.51
CA ARG A 298 18.72 -4.57 8.85
C ARG A 298 18.62 -3.05 8.92
N PHE A 299 19.51 -2.33 8.23
CA PHE A 299 19.44 -0.87 8.12
C PHE A 299 18.23 -0.41 7.29
N HIS A 300 17.93 -1.07 6.17
CA HIS A 300 16.77 -0.76 5.33
C HIS A 300 15.45 -0.90 6.10
N TRP A 301 15.36 -1.91 6.97
CA TRP A 301 14.20 -2.10 7.86
C TRP A 301 14.01 -0.93 8.85
N LEU A 302 15.10 -0.35 9.36
CA LEU A 302 15.06 0.80 10.30
C LEU A 302 14.74 2.14 9.64
N THR A 303 14.99 2.25 8.34
CA THR A 303 14.90 3.52 7.59
C THR A 303 13.53 4.21 7.71
N PRO A 304 12.36 3.54 7.53
CA PRO A 304 11.06 4.18 7.71
C PRO A 304 10.81 4.62 9.16
N LEU A 305 11.33 3.89 10.16
CA LEU A 305 11.20 4.25 11.58
C LEU A 305 12.03 5.50 11.91
N LEU A 306 13.23 5.62 11.34
CA LEU A 306 14.05 6.83 11.42
C LEU A 306 13.38 8.01 10.72
N ALA A 307 12.83 7.81 9.53
CA ALA A 307 12.21 8.88 8.76
C ALA A 307 10.92 9.40 9.42
N ALA A 308 9.96 8.51 9.71
CA ALA A 308 8.66 8.90 10.28
C ALA A 308 8.72 9.11 11.80
N GLY A 309 9.35 8.18 12.51
CA GLY A 309 9.44 8.19 13.97
C GLY A 309 10.40 9.23 14.51
N ALA A 310 11.55 9.47 13.87
CA ALA A 310 12.48 10.50 14.35
C ALA A 310 12.35 11.81 13.55
N ALA A 311 12.74 11.83 12.27
CA ALA A 311 12.92 13.08 11.52
C ALA A 311 11.60 13.85 11.33
N ALA A 312 10.54 13.20 10.84
CA ALA A 312 9.23 13.83 10.65
C ALA A 312 8.62 14.27 12.00
N GLN A 313 8.70 13.43 13.02
CA GLN A 313 8.10 13.71 14.33
C GLN A 313 8.79 14.89 15.04
N VAL A 314 10.13 14.98 14.97
CA VAL A 314 10.88 16.14 15.48
C VAL A 314 10.56 17.40 14.68
N LEU A 315 10.56 17.32 13.34
CA LEU A 315 10.29 18.47 12.49
C LEU A 315 8.88 19.02 12.72
N LEU A 316 7.85 18.18 12.65
CA LEU A 316 6.46 18.60 12.84
C LEU A 316 6.20 19.08 14.26
N GLY A 317 6.83 18.45 15.26
CA GLY A 317 6.80 18.91 16.65
C GLY A 317 7.39 20.32 16.81
N ALA A 318 8.58 20.54 16.25
CA ALA A 318 9.23 21.86 16.27
C ALA A 318 8.42 22.91 15.50
N MET A 319 7.88 22.56 14.32
CA MET A 319 7.07 23.49 13.50
C MET A 319 5.75 23.87 14.18
N THR A 320 5.14 22.93 14.91
CA THR A 320 3.94 23.19 15.73
C THR A 320 4.20 24.32 16.74
N TYR A 321 5.42 24.41 17.27
CA TYR A 321 5.82 25.49 18.18
C TYR A 321 6.30 26.76 17.45
N LEU A 322 7.14 26.60 16.43
CA LEU A 322 7.85 27.70 15.79
C LEU A 322 6.99 28.51 14.82
N VAL A 323 6.03 27.88 14.11
CA VAL A 323 5.14 28.57 13.18
C VAL A 323 4.30 29.64 13.89
N PRO A 324 3.57 29.35 14.99
CA PRO A 324 2.89 30.38 15.78
C PRO A 324 3.80 31.55 16.20
N MET A 325 5.04 31.26 16.59
CA MET A 325 6.01 32.27 17.03
C MET A 325 6.48 33.18 15.90
N ALA A 326 6.74 32.62 14.70
CA ALA A 326 7.21 33.37 13.54
C ALA A 326 6.13 34.25 12.91
N LEU A 327 4.85 33.88 13.03
CA LEU A 327 3.72 34.69 12.54
C LEU A 327 3.59 36.04 13.25
N GLY A 328 4.09 36.18 14.48
CA GLY A 328 4.00 37.41 15.27
C GLY A 328 2.56 37.82 15.63
N GLY A 329 2.34 39.10 15.98
CA GLY A 329 1.03 39.63 16.36
C GLY A 329 0.70 39.61 17.86
N GLY A 330 1.72 39.50 18.71
CA GLY A 330 1.57 39.56 20.17
C GLY A 330 1.11 38.24 20.82
N PRO A 331 1.04 38.20 22.16
CA PRO A 331 0.75 36.97 22.92
C PRO A 331 -0.63 36.35 22.65
N SER A 332 -1.64 37.16 22.31
CA SER A 332 -2.99 36.69 21.96
C SER A 332 -2.96 35.85 20.67
N ALA A 333 -2.36 36.37 19.61
CA ALA A 333 -2.29 35.71 18.31
C ALA A 333 -1.45 34.41 18.35
N VAL A 334 -0.34 34.42 19.10
CA VAL A 334 0.50 33.24 19.29
C VAL A 334 -0.25 32.14 20.06
N ARG A 335 -0.99 32.50 21.12
CA ARG A 335 -1.79 31.54 21.90
C ARG A 335 -2.95 30.95 21.09
N ALA A 336 -3.66 31.78 20.32
CA ALA A 336 -4.74 31.33 19.45
C ALA A 336 -4.25 30.32 18.40
N ALA A 337 -3.13 30.62 17.73
CA ALA A 337 -2.51 29.69 16.79
C ALA A 337 -2.03 28.40 17.48
N GLY A 338 -1.36 28.52 18.63
CA GLY A 338 -0.88 27.37 19.40
C GLY A 338 -2.00 26.43 19.86
N THR A 339 -3.17 26.99 20.20
CA THR A 339 -4.34 26.20 20.63
C THR A 339 -4.89 25.34 19.49
N GLU A 340 -4.98 25.88 18.28
CA GLU A 340 -5.39 25.08 17.11
C GLU A 340 -4.34 24.03 16.75
N MET A 341 -3.04 24.36 16.83
CA MET A 341 -1.97 23.40 16.54
C MET A 341 -1.91 22.22 17.54
N ASP A 342 -2.33 22.44 18.79
CA ASP A 342 -2.38 21.44 19.86
C ASP A 342 -3.66 20.57 19.83
N ARG A 343 -4.58 20.84 18.89
CA ARG A 343 -5.87 20.12 18.79
C ARG A 343 -5.64 18.64 18.51
N GLY A 344 -6.31 17.79 19.29
CA GLY A 344 -6.15 16.33 19.20
C GLY A 344 -4.75 15.83 19.52
N GLY A 345 -3.92 16.62 20.21
CA GLY A 345 -2.50 16.32 20.40
C GLY A 345 -2.22 14.93 20.98
N ALA A 346 -2.95 14.53 22.03
CA ALA A 346 -2.77 13.22 22.66
C ALA A 346 -3.13 12.06 21.71
N LEU A 347 -4.24 12.18 20.96
CA LEU A 347 -4.64 11.20 19.96
C LEU A 347 -3.56 11.07 18.87
N ARG A 348 -3.10 12.18 18.30
CA ARG A 348 -2.07 12.21 17.24
C ARG A 348 -0.76 11.55 17.69
N ILE A 349 -0.28 11.86 18.89
CA ILE A 349 0.92 11.23 19.47
C ILE A 349 0.73 9.72 19.66
N THR A 350 -0.46 9.30 20.10
CA THR A 350 -0.78 7.89 20.30
C THR A 350 -0.82 7.14 18.97
N LEU A 351 -1.50 7.69 17.96
CA LEU A 351 -1.58 7.10 16.61
C LEU A 351 -0.20 6.95 15.96
N VAL A 352 0.63 7.99 16.02
CA VAL A 352 1.97 7.96 15.42
C VAL A 352 2.87 6.95 16.13
N ASN A 353 2.99 7.02 17.46
CA ASN A 353 3.93 6.14 18.16
C ASN A 353 3.43 4.70 18.26
N GLY A 354 2.15 4.50 18.57
CA GLY A 354 1.58 3.17 18.68
C GLY A 354 1.50 2.47 17.32
N GLY A 355 1.15 3.20 16.25
CA GLY A 355 1.21 2.66 14.89
C GLY A 355 2.65 2.30 14.48
N LEU A 356 3.64 3.14 14.79
CA LEU A 356 5.04 2.81 14.50
C LEU A 356 5.56 1.61 15.30
N LEU A 357 5.15 1.44 16.56
CA LEU A 357 5.48 0.26 17.35
C LEU A 357 4.94 -1.02 16.70
N VAL A 358 3.70 -1.01 16.21
CA VAL A 358 3.12 -2.14 15.47
C VAL A 358 3.87 -2.39 14.16
N VAL A 359 4.22 -1.34 13.41
CA VAL A 359 5.00 -1.46 12.17
C VAL A 359 6.40 -2.06 12.42
N ALA A 360 7.00 -1.77 13.57
CA ALA A 360 8.29 -2.31 14.00
C ALA A 360 8.23 -3.77 14.49
N LEU A 361 7.05 -4.39 14.51
CA LEU A 361 6.90 -5.81 14.83
C LEU A 361 6.76 -6.65 13.55
N PRO A 362 7.07 -7.96 13.62
CA PRO A 362 6.79 -8.89 12.53
C PRO A 362 5.28 -9.17 12.45
N VAL A 363 4.53 -8.19 11.96
CA VAL A 363 3.07 -8.25 11.81
C VAL A 363 2.66 -8.59 10.36
N PRO A 364 1.46 -9.16 10.17
CA PRO A 364 0.87 -9.36 8.86
C PRO A 364 0.83 -8.07 8.02
N SER A 365 0.79 -8.24 6.70
CA SER A 365 0.90 -7.11 5.77
C SER A 365 -0.23 -6.08 5.94
N VAL A 366 -1.46 -6.55 6.12
CA VAL A 366 -2.65 -5.71 6.32
C VAL A 366 -2.53 -4.91 7.62
N VAL A 367 -2.10 -5.55 8.72
CA VAL A 367 -1.82 -4.86 9.99
C VAL A 367 -0.79 -3.75 9.81
N ARG A 368 0.28 -4.02 9.05
CA ARG A 368 1.32 -3.03 8.75
C ARG A 368 0.75 -1.86 7.95
N VAL A 369 -0.05 -2.12 6.91
CA VAL A 369 -0.68 -1.08 6.08
C VAL A 369 -1.63 -0.20 6.89
N LEU A 370 -2.54 -0.80 7.67
CA LEU A 370 -3.48 -0.06 8.53
C LEU A 370 -2.73 0.79 9.56
N SER A 371 -1.71 0.22 10.20
CA SER A 371 -0.86 0.94 11.16
C SER A 371 -0.11 2.10 10.50
N SER A 372 0.47 1.90 9.31
CA SER A 372 1.11 2.95 8.54
C SER A 372 0.13 4.06 8.13
N ALA A 373 -1.11 3.73 7.79
CA ALA A 373 -2.15 4.71 7.47
C ALA A 373 -2.51 5.58 8.68
N MET A 374 -2.56 5.00 9.88
CA MET A 374 -2.79 5.74 11.13
C MET A 374 -1.62 6.67 11.48
N VAL A 375 -0.38 6.21 11.27
CA VAL A 375 0.82 7.05 11.40
C VAL A 375 0.73 8.24 10.44
N LEU A 376 0.40 7.98 9.17
CA LEU A 376 0.24 9.01 8.16
C LEU A 376 -0.86 10.01 8.54
N ALA A 377 -2.02 9.55 8.99
CA ALA A 377 -3.11 10.43 9.45
C ALA A 377 -2.67 11.34 10.63
N GLY A 378 -1.95 10.76 11.60
CA GLY A 378 -1.40 11.49 12.74
C GLY A 378 -0.42 12.59 12.33
N LEU A 379 0.50 12.31 11.40
CA LEU A 379 1.47 13.28 10.88
C LEU A 379 0.83 14.31 9.94
N ALA A 380 0.03 13.86 8.97
CA ALA A 380 -0.60 14.69 7.93
C ALA A 380 -1.61 15.69 8.49
N SER A 381 -2.22 15.39 9.65
CA SER A 381 -3.10 16.32 10.36
C SER A 381 -2.45 17.69 10.68
N PHE A 382 -1.12 17.79 10.65
CA PHE A 382 -0.40 19.06 10.77
C PHE A 382 -0.85 20.09 9.71
N LEU A 383 -1.05 19.70 8.45
CA LEU A 383 -1.41 20.60 7.36
C LEU A 383 -2.75 21.34 7.57
N PRO A 384 -3.88 20.64 7.81
CA PRO A 384 -5.15 21.32 8.08
C PRO A 384 -5.10 22.12 9.39
N LEU A 385 -4.41 21.64 10.43
CA LEU A 385 -4.27 22.38 11.70
C LEU A 385 -3.44 23.66 11.53
N MET A 386 -2.40 23.64 10.69
CA MET A 386 -1.62 24.83 10.35
C MET A 386 -2.49 25.89 9.64
N ILE A 387 -3.34 25.49 8.69
CA ILE A 387 -4.29 26.41 8.04
C ILE A 387 -5.26 27.02 9.07
N ARG A 388 -5.78 26.21 10.00
CA ARG A 388 -6.65 26.69 11.08
C ARG A 388 -5.91 27.65 12.02
N ALA A 389 -4.68 27.34 12.39
CA ALA A 389 -3.84 28.17 13.23
C ALA A 389 -3.54 29.53 12.57
N LEU A 390 -3.28 29.56 11.26
CA LEU A 390 -3.12 30.79 10.49
C LEU A 390 -4.39 31.65 10.53
N ARG A 391 -5.56 31.04 10.33
CA ARG A 391 -6.86 31.73 10.42
C ARG A 391 -7.12 32.27 11.83
N ALA A 392 -6.85 31.48 12.86
CA ALA A 392 -6.99 31.88 14.27
C ALA A 392 -6.05 33.04 14.64
N SER A 393 -4.78 32.97 14.21
CA SER A 393 -3.80 34.05 14.39
C SER A 393 -4.28 35.36 13.75
N ARG A 394 -4.78 35.31 12.51
CA ARG A 394 -5.30 36.48 11.79
C ARG A 394 -6.51 37.10 12.50
N ARG A 395 -7.44 36.28 12.99
CA ARG A 395 -8.61 36.76 13.76
C ARG A 395 -8.18 37.45 15.06
N ALA A 396 -7.28 36.83 15.82
CA ALA A 396 -6.78 37.41 17.07
C ALA A 396 -6.01 38.72 16.86
N LYS A 397 -5.26 38.84 15.76
CA LYS A 397 -4.60 40.11 15.37
C LYS A 397 -5.61 41.22 15.10
N LYS A 398 -6.67 40.94 14.32
CA LYS A 398 -7.75 41.92 14.04
C LYS A 398 -8.43 42.39 15.32
N VAL A 399 -8.80 41.45 16.21
CA VAL A 399 -9.42 41.79 17.51
C VAL A 399 -8.48 42.66 18.35
N THR A 400 -7.19 42.31 18.42
CA THR A 400 -6.22 43.11 19.19
C THR A 400 -6.04 44.51 18.60
N GLN A 401 -6.01 44.64 17.27
CA GLN A 401 -5.95 45.94 16.60
C GLN A 401 -7.19 46.80 16.89
N GLN A 402 -8.37 46.19 16.90
CA GLN A 402 -9.63 46.86 17.20
C GLN A 402 -9.71 47.29 18.67
N MET A 403 -9.32 46.44 19.63
CA MET A 403 -9.26 46.82 21.04
C MET A 403 -8.28 47.96 21.32
N VAL A 404 -7.16 48.02 20.59
CA VAL A 404 -6.20 49.13 20.68
C VAL A 404 -6.81 50.42 20.11
N ALA A 405 -7.56 50.33 19.01
CA ALA A 405 -8.29 51.48 18.45
C ALA A 405 -9.38 51.99 19.40
N ASP A 406 -10.08 51.07 20.09
CA ASP A 406 -11.17 51.37 21.02
C ASP A 406 -10.68 51.77 22.43
N ASN A 407 -9.36 51.89 22.65
CA ASN A 407 -8.74 52.16 23.97
C ASN A 407 -9.15 51.19 25.09
N VAL A 408 -9.59 49.98 24.72
CA VAL A 408 -10.05 48.96 25.67
C VAL A 408 -8.85 48.21 26.23
N LYS A 409 -8.65 48.29 27.55
CA LYS A 409 -7.62 47.49 28.23
C LYS A 409 -7.88 46.00 28.02
N GLN A 410 -6.84 45.29 27.63
CA GLN A 410 -6.88 43.86 27.38
C GLN A 410 -7.18 43.10 28.68
N GLN A 411 -8.44 42.71 28.91
CA GLN A 411 -8.77 41.75 29.96
C GLN A 411 -8.08 40.42 29.62
N ARG A 412 -7.33 39.87 30.59
CA ARG A 412 -6.81 38.50 30.48
C ARG A 412 -8.01 37.56 30.35
N ALA A 413 -8.29 37.10 29.13
CA ALA A 413 -9.22 36.00 28.93
C ALA A 413 -8.78 34.83 29.82
N ALA A 414 -9.66 34.41 30.73
CA ALA A 414 -9.43 33.26 31.58
C ALA A 414 -9.11 32.04 30.71
N GLU A 415 -8.06 31.32 31.08
CA GLU A 415 -7.72 30.06 30.43
C GLU A 415 -8.89 29.10 30.68
N VAL A 416 -9.72 28.85 29.66
CA VAL A 416 -10.78 27.84 29.75
C VAL A 416 -10.07 26.52 29.99
N ALA A 417 -10.06 26.08 31.25
CA ALA A 417 -9.46 24.83 31.65
C ALA A 417 -10.09 23.73 30.81
N ARG A 418 -9.28 22.97 30.09
CA ARG A 418 -9.77 21.78 29.36
C ARG A 418 -10.44 20.87 30.39
N PRO A 419 -11.63 20.32 30.12
CA PRO A 419 -12.31 19.41 31.05
C PRO A 419 -11.37 18.31 31.53
N ALA A 420 -11.42 17.99 32.81
CA ALA A 420 -10.65 16.88 33.37
C ALA A 420 -10.99 15.58 32.61
N GLY A 421 -9.97 14.78 32.25
CA GLY A 421 -10.15 13.51 31.52
C GLY A 421 -10.15 13.59 29.99
N GLN A 422 -10.15 14.78 29.37
CA GLN A 422 -10.16 14.87 27.90
C GLN A 422 -8.89 14.26 27.25
N ARG A 423 -7.72 14.42 27.90
CA ARG A 423 -6.45 13.86 27.42
C ARG A 423 -6.42 12.34 27.51
N THR A 424 -6.87 11.78 28.63
CA THR A 424 -6.92 10.32 28.84
C THR A 424 -7.92 9.67 27.88
N GLY A 425 -9.08 10.30 27.64
CA GLY A 425 -10.03 9.86 26.62
C GLY A 425 -9.41 9.81 25.22
N MET A 426 -8.66 10.85 24.80
CA MET A 426 -7.97 10.86 23.50
C MET A 426 -6.90 9.77 23.37
N VAL A 427 -6.15 9.47 24.44
CA VAL A 427 -5.19 8.35 24.45
C VAL A 427 -5.91 7.03 24.32
N ALA A 428 -6.97 6.81 25.10
CA ALA A 428 -7.78 5.59 25.02
C ALA A 428 -8.38 5.40 23.62
N THR A 429 -8.90 6.45 22.99
CA THR A 429 -9.37 6.40 21.60
C THR A 429 -8.24 6.01 20.63
N GLY A 430 -7.05 6.60 20.78
CA GLY A 430 -5.91 6.26 19.94
C GLY A 430 -5.49 4.79 20.08
N LEU A 431 -5.41 4.28 21.31
CA LEU A 431 -5.09 2.89 21.59
C LEU A 431 -6.18 1.94 21.06
N ALA A 432 -7.46 2.28 21.26
CA ALA A 432 -8.58 1.51 20.74
C ALA A 432 -8.54 1.41 19.21
N LEU A 433 -8.23 2.51 18.51
CA LEU A 433 -8.06 2.49 17.05
C LEU A 433 -6.89 1.59 16.63
N ILE A 434 -5.78 1.57 17.37
CA ILE A 434 -4.61 0.73 17.05
C ILE A 434 -4.98 -0.73 17.26
N LEU A 435 -5.62 -1.06 18.39
CA LEU A 435 -6.09 -2.41 18.68
C LEU A 435 -7.09 -2.88 17.64
N LEU A 436 -8.00 -2.01 17.18
CA LEU A 436 -8.93 -2.32 16.11
C LEU A 436 -8.22 -2.57 14.77
N ALA A 437 -7.20 -1.78 14.44
CA ALA A 437 -6.39 -1.97 13.24
C ALA A 437 -5.58 -3.28 13.28
N VAL A 438 -5.04 -3.64 14.44
CA VAL A 438 -4.34 -4.91 14.65
C VAL A 438 -5.33 -6.08 14.55
N ALA A 439 -6.43 -6.02 15.30
CA ALA A 439 -7.45 -7.08 15.31
C ALA A 439 -8.06 -7.28 13.91
N GLY A 440 -8.46 -6.20 13.24
CA GLY A 440 -8.98 -6.24 11.87
C GLY A 440 -7.93 -6.77 10.88
N GLY A 441 -6.68 -6.28 10.95
CA GLY A 441 -5.63 -6.74 10.05
C GLY A 441 -5.22 -8.20 10.26
N VAL A 442 -5.26 -8.71 11.50
CA VAL A 442 -5.03 -10.14 11.78
C VAL A 442 -6.21 -10.98 11.32
N ALA A 443 -7.45 -10.51 11.48
CA ALA A 443 -8.65 -11.22 11.03
C ALA A 443 -8.68 -11.42 9.50
N VAL A 444 -8.14 -10.47 8.73
CA VAL A 444 -8.05 -10.54 7.27
C VAL A 444 -6.93 -11.50 6.80
N ASP A 445 -5.88 -11.73 7.59
CA ASP A 445 -4.67 -12.50 7.21
C ASP A 445 -4.18 -13.42 8.34
N ALA A 446 -5.08 -14.28 8.85
CA ALA A 446 -4.83 -15.11 10.03
C ALA A 446 -3.70 -16.15 9.83
N GLY A 447 -3.42 -16.55 8.58
CA GLY A 447 -2.37 -17.50 8.22
C GLY A 447 -0.94 -16.94 8.27
N ALA A 448 -0.77 -15.62 8.40
CA ALA A 448 0.54 -14.96 8.41
C ALA A 448 1.20 -14.87 9.81
N LEU A 449 0.59 -15.47 10.84
CA LEU A 449 1.13 -15.45 12.21
C LEU A 449 2.28 -16.46 12.38
N PRO A 450 3.48 -16.01 12.78
CA PRO A 450 4.58 -16.92 13.11
C PRO A 450 4.22 -17.69 14.39
N GLY A 451 4.02 -19.01 14.31
CA GLY A 451 3.91 -19.89 15.49
C GLY A 451 2.68 -20.79 15.59
N ALA A 452 1.71 -20.70 14.68
CA ALA A 452 0.63 -21.69 14.60
C ALA A 452 1.14 -22.96 13.88
N LYS A 453 1.66 -23.93 14.64
CA LYS A 453 2.27 -25.17 14.12
C LYS A 453 1.23 -26.19 13.66
N ALA A 454 1.40 -26.67 12.43
CA ALA A 454 1.34 -28.08 12.05
C ALA A 454 2.28 -28.29 10.84
N SER A 455 3.59 -28.42 11.07
CA SER A 455 4.55 -28.72 10.00
C SER A 455 4.59 -30.23 9.75
N VAL A 456 4.30 -30.66 8.52
CA VAL A 456 4.37 -32.08 8.14
C VAL A 456 5.81 -32.39 7.72
N SER A 457 6.47 -33.33 8.41
CA SER A 457 7.88 -33.71 8.20
C SER A 457 8.21 -34.00 6.72
N ALA A 458 9.34 -33.49 6.24
CA ALA A 458 9.86 -33.76 4.89
C ALA A 458 10.40 -35.19 4.71
N ALA A 459 10.77 -35.86 5.81
CA ALA A 459 11.47 -37.15 5.78
C ALA A 459 10.56 -38.36 5.47
N GLY A 460 9.27 -38.30 5.81
CA GLY A 460 8.41 -39.48 5.78
C GLY A 460 9.00 -40.68 6.57
N ASP A 461 8.64 -41.90 6.20
CA ASP A 461 9.15 -43.16 6.81
C ASP A 461 10.46 -43.67 6.12
N VAL A 462 11.26 -42.79 5.51
CA VAL A 462 12.44 -43.17 4.71
C VAL A 462 13.74 -43.10 5.52
N ALA A 463 14.58 -44.14 5.42
CA ALA A 463 15.89 -44.18 6.07
C ALA A 463 16.90 -43.23 5.38
N PRO A 464 17.73 -42.47 6.14
CA PRO A 464 18.72 -41.58 5.55
C PRO A 464 19.80 -42.33 4.76
N THR A 465 20.13 -41.85 3.57
CA THR A 465 21.19 -42.43 2.71
C THR A 465 22.60 -42.00 3.11
N GLY A 466 22.72 -40.96 3.96
CA GLY A 466 23.98 -40.30 4.30
C GLY A 466 24.55 -39.38 3.21
N LYS A 467 23.86 -39.22 2.07
CA LYS A 467 24.27 -38.34 0.96
C LYS A 467 23.53 -36.99 1.03
N THR A 468 24.18 -35.92 0.58
CA THR A 468 23.61 -34.56 0.53
C THR A 468 23.39 -34.13 -0.92
N THR A 469 22.20 -33.64 -1.24
CA THR A 469 21.87 -32.95 -2.49
C THR A 469 21.88 -31.44 -2.23
N GLU A 470 22.80 -30.72 -2.86
CA GLU A 470 22.86 -29.25 -2.78
C GLU A 470 22.36 -28.61 -4.08
N VAL A 471 21.48 -27.62 -3.98
CA VAL A 471 20.93 -26.93 -5.15
C VAL A 471 21.00 -25.42 -5.00
N ALA A 472 21.45 -24.73 -6.05
CA ALA A 472 21.36 -23.27 -6.16
C ALA A 472 20.06 -22.88 -6.85
N VAL A 473 19.30 -21.98 -6.22
CA VAL A 473 18.02 -21.45 -6.71
C VAL A 473 18.13 -19.94 -6.78
N THR A 474 17.62 -19.34 -7.85
CA THR A 474 17.58 -17.88 -8.01
C THR A 474 16.14 -17.39 -7.98
N ALA A 475 15.87 -16.29 -7.29
CA ALA A 475 14.59 -15.59 -7.31
C ALA A 475 14.73 -14.33 -8.15
N LYS A 476 14.01 -14.26 -9.27
CA LYS A 476 14.02 -13.13 -10.20
C LYS A 476 12.69 -13.05 -10.95
N ASP A 477 12.23 -11.84 -11.27
CA ASP A 477 11.06 -11.58 -12.12
C ASP A 477 9.82 -12.39 -11.67
N MET A 478 9.59 -12.44 -10.35
CA MET A 478 8.51 -13.23 -9.70
C MET A 478 8.56 -14.74 -10.02
N ARG A 479 9.75 -15.33 -10.12
CA ARG A 479 9.94 -16.78 -10.34
C ARG A 479 11.17 -17.33 -9.62
N PHE A 480 11.10 -18.61 -9.21
CA PHE A 480 12.29 -19.37 -8.82
C PHE A 480 12.91 -20.10 -10.03
N THR A 481 14.22 -20.03 -10.17
CA THR A 481 14.97 -20.73 -11.24
C THR A 481 16.15 -21.50 -10.64
N PRO A 482 16.14 -22.84 -10.72
CA PRO A 482 15.04 -23.68 -11.20
C PRO A 482 13.81 -23.56 -10.28
N SER A 483 12.60 -23.75 -10.83
CA SER A 483 11.34 -23.79 -10.05
C SER A 483 10.99 -25.20 -9.58
N ARG A 484 11.71 -26.22 -10.05
CA ARG A 484 11.56 -27.61 -9.62
C ARG A 484 12.93 -28.28 -9.55
N ILE A 485 13.15 -29.08 -8.51
CA ILE A 485 14.38 -29.85 -8.31
C ILE A 485 14.03 -31.31 -8.00
N GLU A 486 14.96 -32.23 -8.30
CA GLU A 486 14.79 -33.66 -8.00
C GLU A 486 15.80 -34.10 -6.95
N VAL A 487 15.33 -34.83 -5.94
CA VAL A 487 16.13 -35.27 -4.79
C VAL A 487 15.87 -36.76 -4.53
N PRO A 488 16.91 -37.61 -4.52
CA PRO A 488 16.73 -39.02 -4.18
C PRO A 488 16.17 -39.20 -2.77
N ALA A 489 15.25 -40.15 -2.61
CA ALA A 489 14.65 -40.48 -1.32
C ALA A 489 15.73 -40.82 -0.28
N GLY A 490 15.66 -40.19 0.90
CA GLY A 490 16.60 -40.38 1.99
C GLY A 490 17.85 -39.48 1.93
N ASN A 491 18.07 -38.70 0.88
CA ASN A 491 19.14 -37.70 0.86
C ASN A 491 18.79 -36.49 1.75
N ARG A 492 19.82 -35.85 2.31
CA ARG A 492 19.69 -34.52 2.91
C ARG A 492 19.65 -33.45 1.82
N LEU A 493 18.67 -32.55 1.84
CA LEU A 493 18.58 -31.44 0.89
C LEU A 493 19.05 -30.13 1.52
N VAL A 494 19.92 -29.43 0.80
CA VAL A 494 20.30 -28.06 1.12
C VAL A 494 20.08 -27.17 -0.10
N ILE A 495 19.29 -26.10 0.06
CA ILE A 495 18.99 -25.13 -0.98
C ILE A 495 19.76 -23.83 -0.68
N THR A 496 20.48 -23.30 -1.66
CA THR A 496 21.02 -21.93 -1.61
C THR A 496 20.15 -21.06 -2.50
N LEU A 497 19.29 -20.24 -1.90
CA LEU A 497 18.46 -19.27 -2.61
C LEU A 497 19.21 -17.95 -2.75
N THR A 498 19.24 -17.36 -3.95
CA THR A 498 19.77 -16.01 -4.21
C THR A 498 18.71 -15.15 -4.87
N ASN A 499 18.37 -14.01 -4.28
CA ASN A 499 17.52 -13.01 -4.91
C ASN A 499 18.35 -12.18 -5.90
N THR A 500 18.05 -12.27 -7.19
CA THR A 500 18.74 -11.54 -8.26
C THR A 500 17.89 -10.42 -8.87
N ASP A 501 16.72 -10.13 -8.29
CA ASP A 501 15.93 -8.95 -8.67
C ASP A 501 16.59 -7.65 -8.21
N ARG A 502 16.28 -6.55 -8.91
CA ARG A 502 16.87 -5.23 -8.64
C ARG A 502 16.18 -4.45 -7.53
N SER A 503 14.93 -4.75 -7.26
CA SER A 503 14.08 -3.97 -6.34
C SER A 503 13.25 -4.83 -5.39
N ASP A 504 12.86 -6.02 -5.84
CA ASP A 504 11.90 -6.85 -5.13
C ASP A 504 12.58 -7.74 -4.11
N VAL A 505 11.89 -7.94 -2.98
CA VAL A 505 12.33 -8.86 -1.93
C VAL A 505 11.67 -10.21 -2.15
N HIS A 506 12.40 -11.29 -1.90
CA HIS A 506 11.88 -12.65 -2.04
C HIS A 506 12.27 -13.49 -0.84
N ASP A 507 11.47 -14.47 -0.50
CA ASP A 507 11.84 -15.57 0.37
C ASP A 507 11.46 -16.89 -0.29
N LEU A 508 11.91 -18.01 0.27
CA LEU A 508 11.41 -19.35 -0.03
C LEU A 508 11.01 -19.97 1.30
N VAL A 509 9.73 -20.31 1.42
CA VAL A 509 9.15 -21.07 2.52
C VAL A 509 8.77 -22.44 1.96
N LEU A 510 9.20 -23.51 2.62
CA LEU A 510 8.86 -24.88 2.27
C LEU A 510 7.67 -25.36 3.12
N GLU A 511 6.88 -26.27 2.57
CA GLU A 511 5.74 -26.92 3.24
C GLU A 511 6.15 -27.59 4.57
N SER A 512 7.38 -28.10 4.65
CA SER A 512 7.97 -28.71 5.84
C SER A 512 8.31 -27.70 6.95
N GLY A 513 8.22 -26.40 6.68
CA GLY A 513 8.33 -25.31 7.65
C GLY A 513 9.67 -24.56 7.62
N GLU A 514 10.67 -25.07 6.89
CA GLU A 514 11.94 -24.37 6.69
C GLU A 514 11.76 -23.19 5.75
N ALA A 515 12.48 -22.09 6.02
CA ALA A 515 12.39 -20.88 5.24
C ALA A 515 13.73 -20.14 5.13
N SER A 516 13.94 -19.43 4.02
CA SER A 516 15.11 -18.57 3.82
C SER A 516 15.09 -17.29 4.65
N GLY A 517 13.90 -16.86 5.09
CA GLY A 517 13.66 -15.47 5.47
C GLY A 517 13.70 -14.52 4.26
N ARG A 518 13.30 -13.25 4.47
CA ARG A 518 13.24 -12.26 3.38
C ARG A 518 14.64 -11.86 2.90
N LEU A 519 14.91 -12.14 1.64
CA LEU A 519 16.10 -11.74 0.91
C LEU A 519 15.84 -10.44 0.15
N ALA A 520 16.63 -9.41 0.43
CA ALA A 520 16.73 -8.24 -0.42
C ALA A 520 17.38 -8.58 -1.79
N PRO A 521 17.19 -7.73 -2.81
CA PRO A 521 18.02 -7.72 -4.01
C PRO A 521 19.49 -8.04 -3.72
N GLY A 522 20.07 -9.00 -4.44
CA GLY A 522 21.46 -9.42 -4.30
C GLY A 522 21.78 -10.37 -3.14
N ALA A 523 20.84 -10.63 -2.22
CA ALA A 523 21.08 -11.46 -1.05
C ALA A 523 20.84 -12.95 -1.28
N SER A 524 21.59 -13.79 -0.54
CA SER A 524 21.43 -15.23 -0.55
C SER A 524 21.21 -15.80 0.86
N ALA A 525 20.47 -16.91 0.94
CA ALA A 525 20.35 -17.72 2.16
C ALA A 525 20.46 -19.21 1.83
N ARG A 526 21.05 -19.96 2.78
CA ARG A 526 21.15 -21.41 2.73
C ARG A 526 20.10 -22.03 3.65
N ILE A 527 19.21 -22.83 3.09
CA ILE A 527 18.13 -23.54 3.77
C ILE A 527 18.54 -25.02 3.85
N ASP A 528 18.69 -25.54 5.05
CA ASP A 528 18.87 -26.97 5.28
C ASP A 528 17.51 -27.60 5.56
N VAL A 529 17.00 -28.36 4.61
CA VAL A 529 15.66 -28.95 4.66
C VAL A 529 15.67 -30.30 5.39
N GLY A 530 16.86 -30.83 5.68
CA GLY A 530 17.00 -32.16 6.28
C GLY A 530 16.76 -33.28 5.27
N VAL A 531 16.43 -34.47 5.77
CA VAL A 531 16.21 -35.67 4.94
C VAL A 531 14.89 -35.56 4.20
N ILE A 532 14.91 -35.79 2.88
CA ILE A 532 13.72 -35.76 2.03
C ILE A 532 13.27 -37.20 1.72
N GLY A 533 12.05 -37.57 2.11
CA GLY A 533 11.44 -38.85 1.75
C GLY A 533 10.10 -38.74 1.02
N ARG A 534 9.52 -37.53 0.93
CA ARG A 534 8.35 -37.22 0.10
C ARG A 534 8.54 -35.92 -0.66
N SER A 535 7.87 -35.77 -1.78
CA SER A 535 7.85 -34.49 -2.51
C SER A 535 7.18 -33.41 -1.65
N ILE A 536 7.76 -32.21 -1.65
CA ILE A 536 7.28 -31.06 -0.87
C ILE A 536 7.26 -29.80 -1.74
N GLY A 537 6.24 -28.96 -1.52
CA GLY A 537 6.14 -27.66 -2.18
C GLY A 537 6.86 -26.56 -1.41
N GLY A 538 7.07 -25.44 -2.10
CA GLY A 538 7.63 -24.21 -1.56
C GLY A 538 7.12 -22.98 -2.30
N TRP A 539 7.20 -21.81 -1.68
CA TRP A 539 6.73 -20.55 -2.25
C TRP A 539 7.41 -19.32 -1.65
N CYS A 540 7.30 -18.18 -2.34
CA CYS A 540 7.60 -16.88 -1.77
C CYS A 540 6.40 -16.36 -0.96
N ALA A 541 6.59 -16.17 0.35
CA ALA A 541 5.64 -15.64 1.31
C ALA A 541 5.56 -14.11 1.31
N VAL A 542 6.34 -13.43 0.46
CA VAL A 542 6.10 -12.01 0.18
C VAL A 542 4.73 -11.86 -0.49
N VAL A 543 3.91 -10.97 0.06
CA VAL A 543 2.51 -10.82 -0.32
C VAL A 543 2.37 -10.56 -1.82
N GLY A 544 1.54 -11.37 -2.48
CA GLY A 544 1.33 -11.32 -3.92
C GLY A 544 2.29 -12.21 -4.72
N HIS A 545 3.48 -12.53 -4.21
CA HIS A 545 4.53 -13.19 -4.99
C HIS A 545 4.19 -14.65 -5.30
N ARG A 546 3.66 -15.40 -4.31
CA ARG A 546 3.12 -16.76 -4.55
C ARG A 546 2.02 -16.74 -5.60
N GLN A 547 1.07 -15.80 -5.52
CA GLN A 547 -0.03 -15.67 -6.48
C GLN A 547 0.46 -15.29 -7.89
N MET A 548 1.57 -14.56 -7.97
CA MET A 548 2.26 -14.20 -9.22
C MET A 548 3.11 -15.33 -9.81
N GLY A 549 3.27 -16.47 -9.12
CA GLY A 549 3.93 -17.66 -9.66
C GLY A 549 5.27 -18.01 -9.01
N MET A 550 5.63 -17.37 -7.89
CA MET A 550 6.80 -17.76 -7.09
C MET A 550 6.51 -19.01 -6.25
N VAL A 551 6.41 -20.13 -6.94
CA VAL A 551 6.29 -21.48 -6.39
C VAL A 551 7.50 -22.31 -6.75
N PHE A 552 7.89 -23.22 -5.86
CA PHE A 552 9.07 -24.06 -5.95
C PHE A 552 8.70 -25.49 -5.58
N ASP A 553 9.15 -26.49 -6.35
CA ASP A 553 8.83 -27.89 -6.12
C ASP A 553 10.08 -28.73 -5.85
N VAL A 554 10.05 -29.51 -4.77
CA VAL A 554 11.06 -30.54 -4.49
C VAL A 554 10.42 -31.90 -4.77
N ALA A 555 10.84 -32.56 -5.85
CA ALA A 555 10.34 -33.87 -6.23
C ALA A 555 11.29 -34.99 -5.75
N VAL A 556 10.73 -36.06 -5.17
CA VAL A 556 11.53 -37.21 -4.71
C VAL A 556 11.66 -38.26 -5.79
N THR A 557 12.87 -38.82 -5.94
CA THR A 557 13.17 -39.91 -6.89
C THR A 557 13.64 -41.18 -6.16
N GLY A 558 13.21 -42.37 -6.63
CA GLY A 558 13.72 -43.66 -6.16
C GLY A 558 12.96 -44.37 -5.02
N SER A 559 11.71 -44.01 -4.72
CA SER A 559 10.83 -44.80 -3.85
C SER A 559 10.07 -45.87 -4.66
N ASP A 560 10.05 -47.11 -4.14
CA ASP A 560 9.46 -48.30 -4.76
C ASP A 560 7.95 -48.08 -5.08
N PRO A 561 7.45 -48.33 -6.31
CA PRO A 561 6.11 -47.89 -6.74
C PRO A 561 4.93 -48.62 -6.07
N SER A 562 5.20 -49.61 -5.22
CA SER A 562 4.21 -50.62 -4.79
C SER A 562 3.68 -50.46 -3.36
N LYS A 563 4.09 -49.45 -2.58
CA LYS A 563 3.64 -49.30 -1.17
C LYS A 563 3.10 -47.93 -0.74
N ALA A 564 2.87 -46.99 -1.66
CA ALA A 564 2.26 -45.69 -1.33
C ALA A 564 1.03 -45.39 -2.19
N ARG A 565 -0.03 -46.19 -2.05
CA ARG A 565 -1.40 -45.76 -2.43
C ARG A 565 -2.16 -45.35 -1.17
N SER A 566 -1.84 -44.18 -0.65
CA SER A 566 -2.75 -43.36 0.15
C SER A 566 -2.12 -41.98 0.32
N GLY A 567 -2.72 -40.97 -0.32
CA GLY A 567 -2.47 -39.56 -0.03
C GLY A 567 -1.36 -38.88 -0.84
N ASN A 568 -1.54 -38.72 -2.15
CA ASN A 568 -1.14 -37.52 -2.89
C ASN A 568 -1.45 -37.63 -4.39
N THR A 569 -2.16 -36.63 -4.93
CA THR A 569 -2.10 -36.18 -6.33
C THR A 569 -2.29 -34.66 -6.27
N ALA A 570 -1.23 -33.84 -6.21
CA ALA A 570 -0.46 -33.33 -7.37
C ALA A 570 -1.35 -32.66 -8.43
N SER A 571 -1.43 -31.32 -8.43
CA SER A 571 -2.03 -30.55 -9.54
C SER A 571 -0.93 -29.79 -10.30
N GLY A 572 -0.32 -30.47 -11.26
CA GLY A 572 0.74 -29.91 -12.10
C GLY A 572 1.34 -30.93 -13.07
N THR A 573 0.51 -31.67 -13.81
CA THR A 573 0.91 -32.25 -15.10
C THR A 573 -0.28 -32.21 -16.06
N GLN A 574 -0.14 -31.44 -17.14
CA GLN A 574 -0.81 -31.77 -18.40
C GLN A 574 -0.32 -33.16 -18.82
N SER A 575 -1.24 -34.12 -18.93
CA SER A 575 -1.06 -35.32 -19.75
C SER A 575 -2.40 -35.87 -20.28
N GLY A 576 -3.35 -34.96 -20.51
CA GLY A 576 -4.53 -35.20 -21.35
C GLY A 576 -4.62 -34.07 -22.39
N PRO A 577 -5.24 -34.30 -23.56
CA PRO A 577 -5.47 -33.24 -24.56
C PRO A 577 -6.23 -32.08 -23.93
N ASP A 578 -5.91 -30.85 -24.35
CA ASP A 578 -6.62 -29.65 -23.89
C ASP A 578 -8.08 -29.77 -24.35
N ALA A 579 -9.06 -29.46 -23.51
CA ALA A 579 -10.46 -29.57 -23.90
C ALA A 579 -10.80 -28.61 -25.06
N ALA A 580 -10.02 -27.54 -25.23
CA ALA A 580 -10.09 -26.66 -26.38
C ALA A 580 -9.76 -27.36 -27.71
N ASP A 581 -8.96 -28.43 -27.71
CA ASP A 581 -8.65 -29.21 -28.93
C ASP A 581 -9.89 -29.94 -29.47
N GLY A 582 -10.87 -30.22 -28.60
CA GLY A 582 -12.15 -30.84 -28.95
C GLY A 582 -13.27 -29.83 -29.22
N LEU A 583 -12.98 -28.54 -29.19
CA LEU A 583 -13.99 -27.49 -29.35
C LEU A 583 -14.36 -27.31 -30.82
N ASP A 584 -15.59 -27.68 -31.16
CA ASP A 584 -16.19 -27.45 -32.48
C ASP A 584 -17.50 -26.68 -32.32
N PHE A 585 -17.48 -25.40 -32.72
CA PHE A 585 -18.65 -24.52 -32.65
C PHE A 585 -19.77 -24.89 -33.64
N LEU A 586 -19.50 -25.76 -34.61
CA LEU A 586 -20.49 -26.29 -35.55
C LEU A 586 -21.10 -27.62 -35.09
N ALA A 587 -20.54 -28.24 -34.05
CA ALA A 587 -21.08 -29.46 -33.49
C ALA A 587 -22.47 -29.24 -32.89
N LYS A 588 -23.28 -30.29 -32.89
CA LYS A 588 -24.63 -30.27 -32.29
C LYS A 588 -24.58 -30.91 -30.91
N PRO A 589 -25.26 -30.32 -29.91
CA PRO A 589 -25.40 -30.96 -28.62
C PRO A 589 -26.31 -32.19 -28.72
N ALA A 590 -26.28 -33.05 -27.70
CA ALA A 590 -27.18 -34.19 -27.62
C ALA A 590 -28.66 -33.78 -27.62
N ASP A 591 -29.56 -34.65 -28.05
CA ASP A 591 -31.01 -34.35 -28.15
C ASP A 591 -31.62 -33.92 -26.80
N GLU A 592 -31.08 -34.44 -25.71
CA GLU A 592 -31.47 -34.18 -24.32
C GLU A 592 -31.00 -32.81 -23.79
N PHE A 593 -30.20 -32.07 -24.58
CA PHE A 593 -29.66 -30.77 -24.20
C PHE A 593 -30.76 -29.77 -23.84
N ARG A 594 -30.54 -29.11 -22.69
CA ARG A 594 -31.40 -28.04 -22.19
C ARG A 594 -30.57 -26.77 -22.04
N PRO A 595 -30.98 -25.66 -22.69
CA PRO A 595 -30.28 -24.40 -22.55
C PRO A 595 -30.54 -23.83 -21.15
N HIS A 596 -29.65 -22.94 -20.72
CA HIS A 596 -29.92 -22.06 -19.60
C HIS A 596 -31.19 -21.25 -19.89
N ASN A 597 -32.09 -21.13 -18.90
CA ASN A 597 -33.32 -20.37 -19.08
C ASN A 597 -33.02 -18.87 -19.06
N ALA A 598 -33.10 -18.21 -20.22
CA ALA A 598 -32.90 -16.77 -20.32
C ALA A 598 -34.08 -15.95 -19.82
N VAL A 599 -35.28 -16.52 -19.63
CA VAL A 599 -36.47 -15.74 -19.25
C VAL A 599 -36.31 -15.15 -17.85
N LEU A 600 -36.42 -13.83 -17.73
CA LEU A 600 -36.48 -13.16 -16.42
C LEU A 600 -37.87 -13.40 -15.81
N PRO A 601 -37.98 -14.05 -14.63
CA PRO A 601 -39.27 -14.24 -14.00
C PRO A 601 -39.93 -12.90 -13.63
N PRO A 602 -41.28 -12.83 -13.65
CA PRO A 602 -42.01 -11.66 -13.19
C PRO A 602 -41.59 -11.25 -11.79
N LEU A 603 -41.61 -9.95 -11.56
CA LEU A 603 -41.21 -9.37 -10.29
C LEU A 603 -42.20 -9.74 -9.19
N SER A 604 -41.72 -10.38 -8.13
CA SER A 604 -42.56 -10.76 -6.99
C SER A 604 -42.92 -9.55 -6.10
N ASP A 605 -43.90 -9.72 -5.22
CA ASP A 605 -44.26 -8.73 -4.20
C ASP A 605 -43.38 -8.81 -2.93
N GLU A 606 -42.40 -9.75 -2.89
CA GLU A 606 -41.48 -9.90 -1.76
C GLU A 606 -40.65 -8.64 -1.53
N LYS A 607 -40.55 -8.22 -0.27
CA LYS A 607 -39.67 -7.10 0.16
C LYS A 607 -38.38 -7.56 0.83
N ILE A 608 -38.35 -8.82 1.26
CA ILE A 608 -37.19 -9.46 1.86
C ILE A 608 -36.97 -10.79 1.13
N HIS A 609 -35.96 -10.84 0.28
CA HIS A 609 -35.59 -11.98 -0.54
C HIS A 609 -34.60 -12.85 0.23
N ARG A 610 -35.10 -13.92 0.88
CA ARG A 610 -34.27 -14.90 1.59
C ARG A 610 -33.94 -16.07 0.66
N ARG A 611 -32.66 -16.32 0.41
CA ARG A 611 -32.20 -17.43 -0.46
C ARG A 611 -31.00 -18.14 0.16
N THR A 612 -30.83 -19.43 -0.16
CA THR A 612 -29.63 -20.20 0.21
C THR A 612 -28.86 -20.55 -1.05
N PHE A 613 -27.58 -20.18 -1.09
CA PHE A 613 -26.67 -20.47 -2.19
C PHE A 613 -25.68 -21.53 -1.72
N THR A 614 -25.69 -22.71 -2.35
CA THR A 614 -24.76 -23.79 -2.06
C THR A 614 -23.65 -23.79 -3.10
N VAL A 615 -22.41 -23.62 -2.67
CA VAL A 615 -21.24 -23.71 -3.55
C VAL A 615 -20.92 -25.17 -3.81
N ARG A 616 -20.76 -25.54 -5.08
CA ARG A 616 -20.43 -26.92 -5.51
C ARG A 616 -19.45 -26.91 -6.67
N GLU A 617 -18.64 -27.96 -6.72
CA GLU A 617 -17.86 -28.32 -7.90
C GLU A 617 -18.67 -29.32 -8.72
N VAL A 618 -18.96 -29.00 -9.98
CA VAL A 618 -19.76 -29.85 -10.87
C VAL A 618 -19.09 -29.92 -12.23
N GLU A 619 -18.90 -31.13 -12.74
CA GLU A 619 -18.53 -31.33 -14.13
C GLU A 619 -19.75 -31.10 -15.01
N ARG A 620 -19.60 -30.26 -16.04
CA ARG A 620 -20.66 -29.90 -16.99
C ARG A 620 -20.09 -29.81 -18.38
N GLU A 621 -20.93 -30.16 -19.35
CA GLU A 621 -20.69 -29.82 -20.74
C GLU A 621 -20.90 -28.30 -20.93
N VAL A 622 -19.93 -27.64 -21.55
CA VAL A 622 -19.91 -26.18 -21.81
C VAL A 622 -19.93 -25.84 -23.31
N ALA A 623 -19.67 -26.83 -24.15
CA ALA A 623 -19.90 -26.87 -25.58
C ALA A 623 -20.03 -28.35 -26.00
N PRO A 624 -20.60 -28.70 -27.17
CA PRO A 624 -20.82 -30.09 -27.53
C PRO A 624 -19.54 -30.94 -27.47
N GLY A 625 -19.54 -31.98 -26.64
CA GLY A 625 -18.37 -32.86 -26.42
C GLY A 625 -17.25 -32.26 -25.57
N VAL A 626 -17.43 -31.04 -25.03
CA VAL A 626 -16.43 -30.33 -24.21
C VAL A 626 -16.95 -30.14 -22.79
N THR A 627 -16.27 -30.76 -21.83
CA THR A 627 -16.63 -30.74 -20.41
C THR A 627 -15.61 -29.98 -19.58
N GLN A 628 -16.09 -29.28 -18.56
CA GLN A 628 -15.27 -28.54 -17.59
C GLN A 628 -15.81 -28.79 -16.18
N LYS A 629 -14.91 -28.91 -15.20
CA LYS A 629 -15.26 -28.93 -13.77
C LYS A 629 -15.45 -27.50 -13.27
N LEU A 630 -16.69 -27.05 -13.26
CA LEU A 630 -17.11 -25.71 -12.87
C LEU A 630 -17.25 -25.57 -11.35
N TRP A 631 -17.00 -24.37 -10.86
CA TRP A 631 -17.35 -23.94 -9.51
C TRP A 631 -18.61 -23.10 -9.59
N THR A 632 -19.64 -23.46 -8.84
CA THR A 632 -21.00 -22.95 -9.08
C THR A 632 -21.68 -22.50 -7.82
N TYR A 633 -22.61 -21.55 -7.96
CA TYR A 633 -23.67 -21.33 -6.99
C TYR A 633 -24.90 -22.14 -7.43
N ASN A 634 -25.36 -23.08 -6.61
CA ASN A 634 -26.52 -23.93 -6.89
C ASN A 634 -26.40 -24.84 -8.14
N GLY A 635 -25.17 -25.24 -8.50
CA GLY A 635 -24.95 -26.27 -9.53
C GLY A 635 -25.03 -25.79 -10.98
N THR A 636 -25.08 -24.47 -11.20
CA THR A 636 -25.08 -23.82 -12.53
C THR A 636 -24.04 -22.71 -12.61
N ALA A 637 -23.54 -22.46 -13.81
CA ALA A 637 -22.73 -21.28 -14.17
C ALA A 637 -23.34 -20.68 -15.45
N PRO A 638 -23.92 -19.48 -15.42
CA PRO A 638 -24.06 -18.59 -14.27
C PRO A 638 -24.92 -19.18 -13.13
N GLY A 639 -24.75 -18.65 -11.94
CA GLY A 639 -25.60 -18.91 -10.78
C GLY A 639 -27.00 -18.28 -10.93
N PRO A 640 -27.90 -18.48 -9.95
CA PRO A 640 -29.29 -18.00 -10.01
C PRO A 640 -29.42 -16.50 -10.25
N THR A 641 -30.30 -16.09 -11.16
CA THR A 641 -30.67 -14.68 -11.31
C THR A 641 -31.60 -14.25 -10.19
N LEU A 642 -31.27 -13.14 -9.52
CA LEU A 642 -32.11 -12.50 -8.51
C LEU A 642 -32.87 -11.31 -9.13
N HIS A 643 -34.09 -11.04 -8.67
CA HIS A 643 -34.95 -9.98 -9.21
C HIS A 643 -35.68 -9.23 -8.09
N GLY A 644 -35.53 -7.90 -8.03
CA GLY A 644 -36.15 -7.07 -7.00
C GLY A 644 -36.29 -5.59 -7.40
N ARG A 645 -36.65 -4.76 -6.41
CA ARG A 645 -36.82 -3.30 -6.56
C ARG A 645 -35.86 -2.53 -5.65
N ILE A 646 -35.69 -1.24 -5.93
CA ILE A 646 -35.04 -0.32 -5.00
C ILE A 646 -35.80 -0.36 -3.66
N GLY A 647 -35.07 -0.58 -2.57
CA GLY A 647 -35.58 -0.68 -1.21
C GLY A 647 -35.73 -2.12 -0.72
N ASP A 648 -35.75 -3.12 -1.61
CA ASP A 648 -35.84 -4.52 -1.20
C ASP A 648 -34.56 -4.97 -0.46
N VAL A 649 -34.72 -5.91 0.48
CA VAL A 649 -33.63 -6.51 1.24
C VAL A 649 -33.32 -7.90 0.68
N PHE A 650 -32.06 -8.17 0.40
CA PHE A 650 -31.57 -9.50 0.04
C PHE A 650 -30.80 -10.09 1.21
N GLU A 651 -31.17 -11.30 1.61
CA GLU A 651 -30.49 -12.07 2.65
C GLU A 651 -30.13 -13.46 2.10
N ILE A 652 -28.85 -13.64 1.78
CA ILE A 652 -28.32 -14.82 1.12
C ILE A 652 -27.50 -15.61 2.12
N THR A 653 -27.93 -16.84 2.41
CA THR A 653 -27.12 -17.80 3.17
C THR A 653 -26.23 -18.55 2.19
N LEU A 654 -24.94 -18.24 2.18
CA LEU A 654 -23.94 -18.98 1.43
C LEU A 654 -23.51 -20.21 2.24
N VAL A 655 -23.52 -21.39 1.61
CA VAL A 655 -23.05 -22.65 2.19
C VAL A 655 -21.96 -23.20 1.27
N ASN A 656 -20.76 -23.41 1.78
CA ASN A 656 -19.67 -23.96 0.98
C ASN A 656 -19.64 -25.49 1.07
N ALA A 657 -20.14 -26.18 0.03
CA ALA A 657 -20.08 -27.64 -0.07
C ALA A 657 -19.00 -28.13 -1.06
N ALA A 658 -18.11 -27.24 -1.52
CA ALA A 658 -16.98 -27.57 -2.39
C ALA A 658 -15.74 -27.96 -1.58
N SER A 659 -14.67 -28.37 -2.28
CA SER A 659 -13.42 -28.80 -1.64
C SER A 659 -12.45 -27.65 -1.34
N SER A 660 -12.71 -26.46 -1.88
CA SER A 660 -11.89 -25.26 -1.73
C SER A 660 -12.65 -24.10 -1.12
N GLY A 661 -11.93 -23.05 -0.70
CA GLY A 661 -12.53 -21.86 -0.11
C GLY A 661 -13.27 -21.03 -1.15
N HIS A 662 -14.45 -20.52 -0.80
CA HIS A 662 -15.27 -19.68 -1.66
C HIS A 662 -15.94 -18.55 -0.89
N SER A 663 -16.36 -17.49 -1.59
CA SER A 663 -17.10 -16.36 -1.03
C SER A 663 -18.20 -15.92 -1.98
N ILE A 664 -18.89 -14.83 -1.66
CA ILE A 664 -19.82 -14.15 -2.57
C ILE A 664 -19.76 -12.64 -2.35
N ASP A 665 -19.68 -11.88 -3.45
CA ASP A 665 -19.72 -10.43 -3.52
C ASP A 665 -20.91 -10.00 -4.39
N PHE A 666 -21.77 -9.13 -3.87
CA PHE A 666 -22.90 -8.57 -4.59
C PHE A 666 -22.65 -7.09 -4.89
N HIS A 667 -22.49 -6.72 -6.17
CA HIS A 667 -22.29 -5.32 -6.56
C HIS A 667 -23.53 -4.44 -6.31
N ALA A 668 -24.72 -5.04 -6.19
CA ALA A 668 -25.93 -4.33 -5.76
C ALA A 668 -25.92 -3.94 -4.27
N GLY A 669 -25.01 -4.50 -3.48
CA GLY A 669 -24.83 -4.22 -2.06
C GLY A 669 -23.67 -3.27 -1.80
N ALA A 670 -23.89 -2.26 -0.95
CA ALA A 670 -22.84 -1.33 -0.51
C ALA A 670 -22.37 -1.68 0.91
N LEU A 671 -21.66 -2.81 1.05
CA LEU A 671 -21.15 -3.30 2.34
C LEU A 671 -19.61 -3.36 2.32
N ALA A 672 -19.00 -3.24 3.50
CA ALA A 672 -17.58 -3.47 3.66
C ALA A 672 -17.26 -4.97 3.41
N PRO A 673 -16.25 -5.31 2.60
CA PRO A 673 -15.99 -6.71 2.23
C PRO A 673 -15.63 -7.65 3.39
N ASP A 674 -14.97 -7.13 4.42
CA ASP A 674 -14.34 -7.92 5.51
C ASP A 674 -15.31 -8.87 6.25
N GLY A 675 -16.60 -8.56 6.25
CA GLY A 675 -17.63 -9.38 6.88
C GLY A 675 -18.33 -10.32 5.88
N PRO A 676 -19.28 -9.81 5.09
CA PRO A 676 -20.16 -10.61 4.24
C PRO A 676 -19.51 -11.15 2.96
N MET A 677 -18.35 -10.64 2.55
CA MET A 677 -17.64 -11.09 1.33
C MET A 677 -16.39 -11.92 1.63
N ARG A 678 -16.13 -12.27 2.89
CA ARG A 678 -14.96 -13.09 3.25
C ARG A 678 -15.05 -14.50 2.66
N THR A 679 -13.91 -15.13 2.45
CA THR A 679 -13.85 -16.55 2.09
C THR A 679 -14.32 -17.41 3.27
N ILE A 680 -15.19 -18.37 2.96
CA ILE A 680 -15.64 -19.42 3.88
C ILE A 680 -14.98 -20.75 3.49
N ALA A 681 -14.51 -21.49 4.49
CA ALA A 681 -13.88 -22.79 4.28
C ALA A 681 -14.91 -23.86 3.84
N PRO A 682 -14.48 -24.99 3.27
CA PRO A 682 -15.35 -26.14 3.05
C PRO A 682 -16.16 -26.51 4.29
N GLY A 683 -17.46 -26.71 4.13
CA GLY A 683 -18.41 -27.02 5.20
C GLY A 683 -18.93 -25.81 5.99
N GLU A 684 -18.38 -24.61 5.79
CA GLU A 684 -18.84 -23.40 6.47
C GLU A 684 -20.05 -22.74 5.79
N SER A 685 -20.69 -21.82 6.52
CA SER A 685 -21.76 -20.98 5.98
C SER A 685 -21.63 -19.53 6.45
N LEU A 686 -22.18 -18.59 5.66
CA LEU A 686 -22.18 -17.16 5.93
C LEU A 686 -23.50 -16.54 5.46
N VAL A 687 -24.03 -15.59 6.22
CA VAL A 687 -25.20 -14.80 5.80
C VAL A 687 -24.75 -13.44 5.27
N TYR A 688 -25.03 -13.18 4.00
CA TYR A 688 -24.86 -11.89 3.36
C TYR A 688 -26.21 -11.17 3.32
N ARG A 689 -26.34 -10.02 3.99
CA ARG A 689 -27.58 -9.23 4.00
C ARG A 689 -27.39 -7.78 3.57
N PHE A 690 -28.03 -7.35 2.49
CA PHE A 690 -27.99 -5.95 2.01
C PHE A 690 -29.35 -5.41 1.58
N THR A 691 -29.47 -4.08 1.51
CA THR A 691 -30.62 -3.38 0.89
C THR A 691 -30.20 -2.88 -0.48
N ALA A 692 -30.98 -3.19 -1.51
CA ALA A 692 -30.75 -2.66 -2.86
C ALA A 692 -31.14 -1.18 -2.91
N THR A 693 -30.16 -0.28 -3.01
CA THR A 693 -30.41 1.18 -2.98
C THR A 693 -30.38 1.83 -4.37
N LYS A 694 -29.99 1.08 -5.40
CA LYS A 694 -29.83 1.57 -6.78
C LYS A 694 -30.38 0.54 -7.77
N ALA A 695 -30.97 1.04 -8.86
CA ALA A 695 -31.44 0.23 -9.97
C ALA A 695 -30.32 -0.12 -10.95
N GLY A 696 -30.50 -1.22 -11.67
CA GLY A 696 -29.56 -1.78 -12.64
C GLY A 696 -29.59 -3.30 -12.63
N ILE A 697 -28.92 -3.92 -13.60
CA ILE A 697 -28.49 -5.31 -13.52
C ILE A 697 -27.05 -5.33 -13.03
N TRP A 698 -26.81 -6.04 -11.93
CA TRP A 698 -25.52 -6.07 -11.26
C TRP A 698 -24.99 -7.51 -11.27
N THR A 699 -23.68 -7.65 -11.38
CA THR A 699 -23.04 -8.95 -11.14
C THR A 699 -22.99 -9.26 -9.65
N TYR A 700 -23.05 -10.54 -9.32
CA TYR A 700 -22.48 -11.07 -8.09
C TYR A 700 -21.51 -12.18 -8.45
N HIS A 701 -20.41 -12.30 -7.71
CA HIS A 701 -19.40 -13.30 -8.01
C HIS A 701 -18.59 -13.71 -6.78
N CYS A 702 -17.78 -14.76 -6.91
CA CYS A 702 -16.83 -15.14 -5.86
C CYS A 702 -15.72 -14.10 -5.76
N SER A 703 -15.38 -13.65 -4.56
CA SER A 703 -14.29 -12.72 -4.25
C SER A 703 -13.05 -13.41 -3.65
N THR A 704 -13.06 -14.75 -3.56
CA THR A 704 -11.88 -15.53 -3.15
C THR A 704 -10.78 -15.41 -4.20
N MET A 705 -9.54 -15.22 -3.74
CA MET A 705 -8.38 -15.05 -4.62
C MET A 705 -7.84 -16.40 -5.13
N PRO A 706 -7.41 -16.49 -6.41
CA PRO A 706 -7.45 -15.45 -7.43
C PRO A 706 -8.84 -15.30 -8.06
N MET A 707 -9.47 -14.14 -7.87
CA MET A 707 -10.86 -13.88 -8.27
C MET A 707 -11.13 -14.19 -9.75
N SER A 708 -10.21 -13.83 -10.64
CA SER A 708 -10.34 -14.07 -12.07
C SER A 708 -10.51 -15.55 -12.40
N ALA A 709 -9.85 -16.46 -11.67
CA ALA A 709 -10.04 -17.90 -11.87
C ALA A 709 -11.40 -18.37 -11.32
N HIS A 710 -11.86 -17.85 -10.19
CA HIS A 710 -13.16 -18.21 -9.65
C HIS A 710 -14.31 -17.77 -10.57
N ILE A 711 -14.24 -16.54 -11.10
CA ILE A 711 -15.21 -16.02 -12.07
C ILE A 711 -15.13 -16.85 -13.36
N ALA A 712 -13.95 -17.02 -13.94
CA ALA A 712 -13.74 -17.80 -15.17
C ALA A 712 -14.13 -19.28 -15.05
N ASN A 713 -14.11 -19.85 -13.83
CA ASN A 713 -14.56 -21.22 -13.60
C ASN A 713 -16.06 -21.34 -13.28
N GLY A 714 -16.83 -20.25 -13.37
CA GLY A 714 -18.29 -20.26 -13.33
C GLY A 714 -18.96 -19.57 -12.13
N MET A 715 -18.20 -18.96 -11.20
CA MET A 715 -18.76 -18.38 -9.98
C MET A 715 -19.22 -16.93 -10.15
N PHE A 716 -20.21 -16.72 -11.01
CA PHE A 716 -20.85 -15.42 -11.22
C PHE A 716 -22.36 -15.58 -11.48
N GLY A 717 -23.13 -14.52 -11.31
CA GLY A 717 -24.55 -14.44 -11.68
C GLY A 717 -25.06 -13.02 -11.66
N ALA A 718 -26.36 -12.84 -11.91
CA ALA A 718 -26.97 -11.51 -12.03
C ALA A 718 -28.00 -11.21 -10.93
N ILE A 719 -28.07 -9.95 -10.53
CA ILE A 719 -29.19 -9.39 -9.76
C ILE A 719 -29.79 -8.20 -10.53
N VAL A 720 -31.06 -8.31 -10.89
CA VAL A 720 -31.83 -7.25 -11.55
C VAL A 720 -32.59 -6.46 -10.49
N ILE A 721 -32.31 -5.16 -10.40
CA ILE A 721 -33.05 -4.20 -9.58
C ILE A 721 -33.73 -3.21 -10.52
N GLU A 722 -35.05 -3.32 -10.65
CA GLU A 722 -35.79 -2.47 -11.59
C GLU A 722 -35.76 -0.99 -11.17
N PRO A 723 -35.55 -0.04 -12.11
CA PRO A 723 -35.75 1.38 -11.85
C PRO A 723 -37.23 1.69 -11.53
N PRO A 724 -37.51 2.74 -10.75
CA PRO A 724 -38.88 3.16 -10.47
C PRO A 724 -39.65 3.44 -11.75
N ASN A 725 -40.91 3.02 -11.80
CA ASN A 725 -41.82 3.24 -12.92
C ASN A 725 -41.32 2.67 -14.25
N LEU A 726 -40.59 1.54 -14.22
CA LEU A 726 -40.20 0.83 -15.43
C LEU A 726 -41.45 0.35 -16.19
N PRO A 727 -41.65 0.74 -17.46
CA PRO A 727 -42.82 0.29 -18.22
C PRO A 727 -42.84 -1.23 -18.37
N ALA A 728 -44.03 -1.82 -18.39
CA ALA A 728 -44.19 -3.23 -18.68
C ALA A 728 -43.81 -3.53 -20.13
N VAL A 729 -43.28 -4.73 -20.33
CA VAL A 729 -42.99 -5.31 -21.65
C VAL A 729 -43.64 -6.69 -21.69
N ASP A 730 -43.88 -7.21 -22.89
CA ASP A 730 -44.51 -8.52 -23.05
C ASP A 730 -43.56 -9.64 -22.60
N ARG A 731 -42.25 -9.45 -22.81
CA ARG A 731 -41.23 -10.43 -22.41
C ARG A 731 -39.93 -9.81 -21.96
N SER A 732 -39.31 -10.42 -20.96
CA SER A 732 -38.01 -10.03 -20.45
C SER A 732 -37.04 -11.22 -20.42
N TYR A 733 -35.81 -10.97 -20.86
CA TYR A 733 -34.73 -11.94 -20.88
C TYR A 733 -33.50 -11.41 -20.14
N VAL A 734 -32.65 -12.31 -19.64
CA VAL A 734 -31.33 -12.04 -19.07
C VAL A 734 -30.26 -12.82 -19.85
N LEU A 735 -29.32 -12.08 -20.42
CA LEU A 735 -28.16 -12.59 -21.12
C LEU A 735 -26.89 -12.13 -20.37
N ILE A 736 -26.10 -13.10 -19.92
CA ILE A 736 -24.87 -12.90 -19.17
C ILE A 736 -23.73 -13.39 -20.06
N GLN A 737 -22.88 -12.48 -20.53
CA GLN A 737 -21.67 -12.85 -21.26
C GLN A 737 -20.57 -13.24 -20.26
N SER A 738 -19.83 -14.30 -20.58
CA SER A 738 -18.64 -14.73 -19.85
C SER A 738 -17.66 -15.45 -20.77
N GLU A 739 -16.40 -15.52 -20.38
CA GLU A 739 -15.41 -16.31 -21.13
C GLU A 739 -15.12 -17.68 -20.50
N LEU A 740 -14.84 -18.67 -21.37
CA LEU A 740 -14.38 -20.00 -20.99
C LEU A 740 -12.88 -20.13 -21.29
N TYR A 741 -12.13 -20.51 -20.26
CA TYR A 741 -10.70 -20.78 -20.34
C TYR A 741 -10.47 -22.25 -19.97
N LEU A 742 -10.55 -23.11 -20.97
CA LEU A 742 -10.62 -24.55 -20.84
C LEU A 742 -9.27 -25.14 -20.39
N GLY A 743 -9.35 -26.03 -19.41
CA GLY A 743 -8.28 -26.95 -19.03
C GLY A 743 -8.33 -28.24 -19.86
N ALA A 744 -7.76 -29.32 -19.34
CA ALA A 744 -8.01 -30.65 -19.92
C ALA A 744 -9.50 -31.04 -19.76
N GLN A 745 -9.98 -32.01 -20.53
CA GLN A 745 -11.37 -32.48 -20.43
C GLN A 745 -11.75 -32.86 -19.00
N GLY A 746 -12.89 -32.35 -18.53
CA GLY A 746 -13.39 -32.58 -17.17
C GLY A 746 -12.60 -31.86 -16.07
N GLU A 747 -11.57 -31.08 -16.39
CA GLU A 747 -10.78 -30.33 -15.41
C GLU A 747 -11.30 -28.90 -15.21
N SER A 748 -10.79 -28.24 -14.17
CA SER A 748 -11.09 -26.83 -13.89
C SER A 748 -10.38 -25.87 -14.87
N VAL A 749 -10.74 -24.60 -14.79
CA VAL A 749 -10.21 -23.49 -15.59
C VAL A 749 -8.68 -23.51 -15.74
N ASN A 750 -8.18 -23.23 -16.95
CA ASN A 750 -6.76 -23.02 -17.19
C ASN A 750 -6.34 -21.60 -16.81
N VAL A 751 -5.76 -21.46 -15.61
CA VAL A 751 -5.35 -20.15 -15.06
C VAL A 751 -4.29 -19.44 -15.91
N ASN A 752 -3.47 -20.17 -16.68
CA ASN A 752 -2.50 -19.53 -17.57
C ASN A 752 -3.19 -18.83 -18.74
N LYS A 753 -4.25 -19.43 -19.30
CA LYS A 753 -5.08 -18.81 -20.33
C LYS A 753 -5.83 -17.60 -19.79
N VAL A 754 -6.34 -17.68 -18.56
CA VAL A 754 -6.95 -16.53 -17.85
C VAL A 754 -5.97 -15.37 -17.71
N LYS A 755 -4.75 -15.64 -17.20
CA LYS A 755 -3.68 -14.63 -17.05
C LYS A 755 -3.22 -14.03 -18.37
N ALA A 756 -3.26 -14.81 -19.45
CA ALA A 756 -2.89 -14.36 -20.79
C ALA A 756 -4.04 -13.68 -21.55
N GLU A 757 -5.24 -13.60 -20.96
CA GLU A 757 -6.46 -13.08 -21.60
C GLU A 757 -6.78 -13.77 -22.94
N LYS A 758 -6.52 -15.08 -23.00
CA LYS A 758 -6.77 -15.94 -24.16
C LYS A 758 -7.92 -16.91 -23.89
N PRO A 759 -9.19 -16.47 -23.97
CA PRO A 759 -10.32 -17.38 -23.83
C PRO A 759 -10.41 -18.31 -25.04
N ASP A 760 -10.84 -19.54 -24.78
CA ASP A 760 -11.11 -20.56 -25.80
C ASP A 760 -12.50 -20.35 -26.40
N ALA A 761 -13.47 -19.94 -25.57
CA ALA A 761 -14.81 -19.54 -26.00
C ALA A 761 -15.30 -18.31 -25.24
N VAL A 762 -16.24 -17.57 -25.82
CA VAL A 762 -17.00 -16.51 -25.15
C VAL A 762 -18.45 -16.84 -25.36
N VAL A 763 -19.28 -16.82 -24.32
CA VAL A 763 -20.62 -17.44 -24.37
C VAL A 763 -21.65 -16.56 -23.67
N PHE A 764 -22.92 -16.65 -24.12
CA PHE A 764 -24.04 -16.17 -23.34
C PHE A 764 -24.59 -17.28 -22.46
N ASN A 765 -24.78 -17.02 -21.16
CA ASN A 765 -25.34 -17.93 -20.16
C ASN A 765 -24.62 -19.29 -20.05
N GLY A 766 -23.29 -19.29 -20.22
CA GLY A 766 -22.41 -20.39 -19.79
C GLY A 766 -22.22 -21.56 -20.75
N TYR A 767 -22.87 -21.56 -21.93
CA TYR A 767 -22.72 -22.63 -22.93
C TYR A 767 -22.62 -22.04 -24.34
N ALA A 768 -21.66 -22.51 -25.15
CA ALA A 768 -21.42 -22.00 -26.49
C ALA A 768 -22.59 -22.29 -27.44
N ASN A 769 -23.11 -21.27 -28.13
CA ASN A 769 -24.16 -21.39 -29.16
C ASN A 769 -25.49 -21.99 -28.67
N GLN A 770 -25.75 -22.03 -27.36
CA GLN A 770 -26.93 -22.72 -26.82
C GLN A 770 -28.26 -22.23 -27.41
N TYR A 771 -28.33 -20.93 -27.72
CA TYR A 771 -29.54 -20.30 -28.24
C TYR A 771 -29.62 -20.34 -29.77
N ASP A 772 -28.66 -20.92 -30.47
CA ASP A 772 -28.84 -21.31 -31.87
C ASP A 772 -29.48 -22.71 -31.94
N HIS A 773 -29.12 -23.59 -31.00
CA HIS A 773 -29.71 -24.92 -30.88
C HIS A 773 -31.13 -24.88 -30.30
N ARG A 774 -31.39 -23.91 -29.42
CA ARG A 774 -32.68 -23.69 -28.76
C ARG A 774 -33.00 -22.18 -28.75
N PRO A 775 -33.51 -21.64 -29.87
CA PRO A 775 -33.82 -20.22 -30.03
C PRO A 775 -34.74 -19.64 -28.96
N LEU A 776 -34.52 -18.36 -28.64
CA LEU A 776 -35.38 -17.62 -27.73
C LEU A 776 -36.72 -17.28 -28.42
N PRO A 777 -37.86 -17.63 -27.82
CA PRO A 777 -39.15 -17.40 -28.47
C PRO A 777 -39.55 -15.90 -28.49
N GLY A 778 -40.14 -15.44 -29.59
CA GLY A 778 -40.77 -14.13 -29.70
C GLY A 778 -42.02 -14.17 -30.58
N ARG A 779 -42.77 -13.06 -30.60
CA ARG A 779 -43.94 -12.87 -31.48
C ARG A 779 -43.87 -11.55 -32.21
N VAL A 780 -44.49 -11.50 -33.39
CA VAL A 780 -44.61 -10.25 -34.15
C VAL A 780 -45.35 -9.20 -33.32
N GLY A 781 -44.77 -8.00 -33.24
CA GLY A 781 -45.28 -6.87 -32.46
C GLY A 781 -45.03 -6.95 -30.96
N GLU A 782 -44.42 -8.03 -30.45
CA GLU A 782 -44.09 -8.20 -29.03
C GLU A 782 -42.97 -7.25 -28.62
N ARG A 783 -43.18 -6.48 -27.53
CA ARG A 783 -42.13 -5.65 -26.94
C ARG A 783 -41.27 -6.51 -26.02
N VAL A 784 -39.99 -6.61 -26.34
CA VAL A 784 -39.02 -7.43 -25.62
C VAL A 784 -37.99 -6.56 -24.92
N ARG A 785 -37.71 -6.84 -23.64
CA ARG A 785 -36.59 -6.29 -22.88
C ARG A 785 -35.49 -7.33 -22.70
N LEU A 786 -34.28 -6.95 -23.04
CA LEU A 786 -33.08 -7.77 -22.88
C LEU A 786 -32.19 -7.12 -21.82
N TRP A 787 -32.16 -7.69 -20.63
CA TRP A 787 -31.14 -7.35 -19.64
C TRP A 787 -29.84 -8.03 -20.03
N VAL A 788 -28.78 -7.25 -20.22
CA VAL A 788 -27.48 -7.76 -20.62
C VAL A 788 -26.47 -7.41 -19.53
N LEU A 789 -25.73 -8.42 -19.08
CA LEU A 789 -24.63 -8.29 -18.14
C LEU A 789 -23.37 -8.84 -18.79
N ASP A 790 -22.30 -8.06 -18.78
CA ASP A 790 -20.98 -8.59 -19.07
C ASP A 790 -20.32 -9.00 -17.74
N ALA A 791 -20.27 -10.30 -17.45
CA ALA A 791 -19.67 -10.79 -16.23
C ALA A 791 -18.13 -10.84 -16.30
N GLY A 792 -17.55 -10.90 -17.51
CA GLY A 792 -16.12 -11.07 -17.72
C GLY A 792 -15.59 -12.48 -17.39
N PRO A 793 -14.40 -12.60 -16.78
CA PRO A 793 -13.69 -11.54 -16.03
C PRO A 793 -13.01 -10.43 -16.85
N ASN A 794 -12.75 -10.58 -18.16
CA ASN A 794 -11.81 -9.67 -18.85
C ASN A 794 -12.28 -9.06 -20.17
N ARG A 795 -13.15 -9.73 -20.94
CA ARG A 795 -13.60 -9.25 -22.26
C ARG A 795 -14.79 -8.31 -22.10
N ALA A 796 -14.89 -7.36 -23.03
CA ALA A 796 -16.06 -6.49 -23.17
C ALA A 796 -17.06 -7.10 -24.17
N THR A 797 -18.32 -6.68 -24.12
CA THR A 797 -19.33 -7.01 -25.13
C THR A 797 -19.83 -5.77 -25.85
N SER A 798 -20.21 -5.95 -27.10
CA SER A 798 -20.99 -4.98 -27.87
C SER A 798 -22.27 -5.66 -28.32
N PHE A 799 -23.22 -5.85 -27.41
CA PHE A 799 -24.41 -6.65 -27.66
C PHE A 799 -25.28 -6.05 -28.77
N HIS A 800 -25.69 -6.87 -29.73
CA HIS A 800 -26.44 -6.47 -30.91
C HIS A 800 -27.48 -7.54 -31.28
N VAL A 801 -28.66 -7.13 -31.74
CA VAL A 801 -29.66 -8.00 -32.35
C VAL A 801 -29.74 -7.68 -33.85
N ILE A 802 -29.29 -8.62 -34.68
CA ILE A 802 -29.28 -8.49 -36.15
C ILE A 802 -30.71 -8.40 -36.65
N GLY A 803 -30.98 -7.41 -37.49
CA GLY A 803 -32.32 -7.10 -38.00
C GLY A 803 -33.21 -6.32 -37.01
N GLY A 804 -32.74 -6.08 -35.79
CA GLY A 804 -33.43 -5.26 -34.79
C GLY A 804 -32.77 -3.89 -34.57
N GLN A 805 -33.56 -2.91 -34.16
CA GLN A 805 -33.07 -1.63 -33.62
C GLN A 805 -33.64 -1.43 -32.23
N PHE A 806 -32.81 -0.99 -31.30
CA PHE A 806 -33.23 -0.70 -29.94
C PHE A 806 -33.88 0.68 -29.91
N ASP A 807 -35.12 0.76 -29.42
CA ASP A 807 -35.80 2.04 -29.17
C ASP A 807 -35.56 2.58 -27.75
N THR A 808 -35.01 1.72 -26.87
CA THR A 808 -34.69 2.04 -25.49
C THR A 808 -33.36 1.39 -25.13
N VAL A 809 -32.47 2.16 -24.50
CA VAL A 809 -31.17 1.69 -24.02
C VAL A 809 -30.92 2.28 -22.64
N TYR A 810 -30.66 1.40 -21.68
CA TYR A 810 -30.28 1.72 -20.33
C TYR A 810 -28.93 1.05 -20.02
N SER A 811 -27.97 1.81 -19.50
CA SER A 811 -26.62 1.33 -19.19
C SER A 811 -26.16 1.96 -17.88
N GLU A 812 -25.63 1.14 -16.96
CA GLU A 812 -24.94 1.58 -15.73
C GLU A 812 -25.71 2.62 -14.90
N GLY A 813 -27.04 2.48 -14.82
CA GLY A 813 -27.87 3.38 -14.02
C GLY A 813 -28.57 4.49 -14.82
N ALA A 814 -28.26 4.67 -16.11
CA ALA A 814 -28.74 5.79 -16.93
C ALA A 814 -29.40 5.35 -18.23
N TYR A 815 -30.47 6.05 -18.63
CA TYR A 815 -31.05 5.91 -19.96
C TYR A 815 -30.17 6.64 -20.98
N LEU A 816 -29.64 5.91 -21.95
CA LEU A 816 -28.95 6.47 -23.13
C LEU A 816 -29.94 6.74 -24.26
N LEU A 817 -31.01 5.95 -24.33
CA LEU A 817 -32.09 6.11 -25.30
C LEU A 817 -33.44 5.76 -24.63
N ARG A 818 -34.48 6.51 -25.02
CA ARG A 818 -35.87 6.29 -24.63
C ARG A 818 -36.74 6.27 -25.90
N PRO A 819 -37.96 5.68 -25.85
CA PRO A 819 -38.83 5.58 -27.01
C PRO A 819 -39.04 6.94 -27.71
N GLY A 820 -38.83 6.96 -29.03
CA GLY A 820 -38.87 8.16 -29.84
C GLY A 820 -38.49 7.87 -31.29
N LYS A 821 -38.04 8.89 -32.03
CA LYS A 821 -37.59 8.73 -33.43
C LYS A 821 -36.12 8.31 -33.58
N GLY A 822 -35.38 8.20 -32.47
CA GLY A 822 -34.00 7.74 -32.45
C GLY A 822 -33.92 6.25 -32.15
N GLY A 823 -32.89 5.58 -32.66
CA GLY A 823 -32.61 4.16 -32.42
C GLY A 823 -31.15 3.94 -32.03
N SER A 824 -30.87 2.82 -31.36
CA SER A 824 -29.51 2.31 -31.13
C SER A 824 -29.34 0.95 -31.77
N GLN A 825 -28.13 0.70 -32.28
CA GLN A 825 -27.76 -0.57 -32.90
C GLN A 825 -27.13 -1.55 -31.90
N SER A 826 -26.41 -1.06 -30.90
CA SER A 826 -25.67 -1.91 -29.96
C SER A 826 -25.69 -1.36 -28.53
N LEU A 827 -25.45 -2.24 -27.57
CA LEU A 827 -25.19 -1.91 -26.17
C LEU A 827 -23.75 -2.34 -25.84
N ALA A 828 -22.86 -1.37 -25.68
CA ALA A 828 -21.48 -1.62 -25.25
C ALA A 828 -21.41 -1.74 -23.72
N LEU A 829 -20.80 -2.80 -23.23
CA LEU A 829 -20.56 -3.05 -21.80
C LEU A 829 -19.13 -3.54 -21.62
N SER A 830 -18.43 -3.00 -20.63
CA SER A 830 -17.15 -3.54 -20.16
C SER A 830 -17.40 -4.65 -19.12
N ALA A 831 -16.36 -5.41 -18.76
CA ALA A 831 -16.46 -6.40 -17.69
C ALA A 831 -17.07 -5.80 -16.41
N ALA A 832 -17.98 -6.55 -15.80
CA ALA A 832 -18.84 -6.19 -14.67
C ALA A 832 -19.89 -5.08 -14.90
N GLN A 833 -20.07 -4.61 -16.14
CA GLN A 833 -21.11 -3.63 -16.48
C GLN A 833 -22.39 -4.29 -16.98
N GLY A 834 -23.50 -3.60 -16.75
CA GLY A 834 -24.83 -4.10 -17.09
C GLY A 834 -25.79 -3.03 -17.60
N GLY A 835 -26.79 -3.48 -18.35
CA GLY A 835 -27.83 -2.63 -18.90
C GLY A 835 -29.05 -3.40 -19.38
N PHE A 836 -29.98 -2.69 -20.02
CA PHE A 836 -31.01 -3.33 -20.82
C PHE A 836 -31.27 -2.59 -22.12
N VAL A 837 -31.76 -3.33 -23.11
CA VAL A 837 -32.27 -2.78 -24.36
C VAL A 837 -33.72 -3.23 -24.57
N GLU A 838 -34.50 -2.43 -25.28
CA GLU A 838 -35.86 -2.80 -25.70
C GLU A 838 -36.03 -2.62 -27.20
N LEU A 839 -36.74 -3.56 -27.81
CA LEU A 839 -37.13 -3.54 -29.21
C LEU A 839 -38.47 -4.25 -29.40
N SER A 840 -39.05 -4.15 -30.59
CA SER A 840 -40.19 -4.95 -31.03
C SER A 840 -39.86 -5.57 -32.38
N PHE A 841 -40.31 -6.81 -32.60
CA PHE A 841 -40.06 -7.51 -33.87
C PHE A 841 -41.17 -7.19 -34.88
N PRO A 842 -40.86 -6.56 -36.02
CA PRO A 842 -41.89 -6.10 -36.97
C PRO A 842 -42.46 -7.22 -37.85
N GLU A 843 -41.74 -8.33 -38.00
CA GLU A 843 -42.12 -9.46 -38.84
C GLU A 843 -41.67 -10.79 -38.23
N ALA A 844 -42.28 -11.88 -38.68
CA ALA A 844 -41.90 -13.23 -38.27
C ALA A 844 -40.58 -13.62 -38.93
N GLY A 845 -39.73 -14.36 -38.22
CA GLY A 845 -38.41 -14.73 -38.72
C GLY A 845 -37.44 -15.12 -37.62
N HIS A 846 -36.18 -15.27 -38.01
CA HIS A 846 -35.08 -15.57 -37.11
C HIS A 846 -34.21 -14.32 -36.96
N PHE A 847 -34.08 -13.80 -35.75
CA PHE A 847 -33.28 -12.60 -35.46
C PHE A 847 -32.08 -13.00 -34.60
N PRO A 848 -30.88 -13.16 -35.19
CA PRO A 848 -29.68 -13.47 -34.43
C PRO A 848 -29.32 -12.35 -33.45
N PHE A 849 -28.75 -12.70 -32.31
CA PHE A 849 -28.11 -11.76 -31.41
C PHE A 849 -26.67 -12.20 -31.15
N VAL A 850 -25.77 -11.22 -31.01
CA VAL A 850 -24.31 -11.44 -30.98
C VAL A 850 -23.63 -10.47 -30.03
N SER A 851 -22.43 -10.82 -29.57
CA SER A 851 -21.42 -9.81 -29.27
C SER A 851 -20.86 -9.25 -30.58
N HIS A 852 -20.89 -7.94 -30.77
CA HIS A 852 -20.32 -7.31 -31.97
C HIS A 852 -18.78 -7.26 -31.95
N VAL A 853 -18.15 -7.81 -30.91
CA VAL A 853 -16.79 -8.30 -30.99
C VAL A 853 -16.85 -9.61 -31.78
N MET A 854 -16.76 -9.51 -33.12
CA MET A 854 -17.12 -10.61 -34.02
C MET A 854 -16.38 -11.92 -33.74
N VAL A 855 -15.11 -11.86 -33.34
CA VAL A 855 -14.36 -13.06 -32.95
C VAL A 855 -14.95 -13.76 -31.73
N ASP A 856 -15.59 -13.03 -30.81
CA ASP A 856 -16.24 -13.60 -29.65
C ASP A 856 -17.60 -14.22 -30.03
N ALA A 857 -18.32 -13.62 -30.99
CA ALA A 857 -19.49 -14.26 -31.60
C ALA A 857 -19.11 -15.56 -32.32
N GLU A 858 -18.08 -15.56 -33.15
CA GLU A 858 -17.55 -16.78 -33.81
C GLU A 858 -17.08 -17.86 -32.81
N ARG A 859 -16.88 -17.48 -31.55
CA ARG A 859 -16.43 -18.34 -30.44
C ARG A 859 -17.50 -18.66 -29.41
N GLY A 860 -18.78 -18.50 -29.73
CA GLY A 860 -19.86 -18.94 -28.84
C GLY A 860 -20.87 -17.87 -28.42
N ALA A 861 -20.55 -16.59 -28.59
CA ALA A 861 -21.31 -15.48 -28.02
C ALA A 861 -22.40 -15.01 -28.99
N HIS A 862 -23.24 -15.95 -29.41
CA HIS A 862 -24.40 -15.68 -30.22
C HIS A 862 -25.59 -16.60 -29.93
N GLY A 863 -26.72 -16.27 -30.53
CA GLY A 863 -27.98 -16.98 -30.40
C GLY A 863 -29.01 -16.42 -31.36
N THR A 864 -30.21 -16.99 -31.36
CA THR A 864 -31.29 -16.55 -32.26
C THR A 864 -32.61 -16.36 -31.51
N PHE A 865 -33.37 -15.33 -31.86
CA PHE A 865 -34.79 -15.27 -31.57
C PHE A 865 -35.59 -15.95 -32.68
N GLU A 866 -36.50 -16.85 -32.32
CA GLU A 866 -37.50 -17.40 -33.22
C GLU A 866 -38.82 -16.62 -33.02
N VAL A 867 -39.13 -15.74 -33.96
CA VAL A 867 -40.31 -14.87 -33.93
C VAL A 867 -41.39 -15.46 -34.82
N ARG A 868 -42.55 -15.76 -34.23
CA ARG A 868 -43.70 -16.35 -34.91
C ARG A 868 -44.89 -15.41 -35.03
#